data_AF-A0A359G533-F1
#
_entry.id   AF-A0A359G533-F1
#
_cell.length_a   1.000
_cell.length_b   1.000
_cell.length_c   1.000
_cell.angle_alpha   90.00
_cell.angle_beta   90.00
_cell.angle_gamma   90.00
#
_symmetry.space_group_name_H-M   'P 1'
#
loop_
_entity.id
_entity.type
_entity.pdbx_description
1 polymer ?
#
loop_
_entity_poly.entity_id
_entity_poly.type
_entity_poly.pdbx_seq_one_letter_code
_entity_poly.pdbx_strand_id
1 'polypeptide(L)'
;MMFVGGGCDDYNDNFDGLQDGTVVKDVKNIEMTLTEEEYKAIANNSANKALAKADGESKELGYLATDRHFSETITAAKYLPNYLAALYPTADNTSSVKVTSRTVTDLPEALSAIRAAGDYTVTAADYQSVWADVNAAYFTPSKAPERYIPGLLKAGMKDAAEGDYAVVSYQWSDNEPTTGGEEVPSYNKVSDVTAEGTYTLQGQVLATYEQGFMLGDGTGAILVYAKQPSNFAVGETVDVSGSASTYNGMWQIGSPEVKAQAKADKFAYPAATAFDGAKLKAYIDAKNYKPTFISVTGKLKVTPNSKTGYNDFDIEVANGNQTILVRPTYTNASLIDPELAGQTVTATGYTIGVYKTTSVNIMCTDFTVDGATESYIPVGVVLANGAQESVTTRGVVTVVTTQGFMLCDGTGSIYVYTKSKPAADIVAGTVVSVKAKAEAYNKTMQLSSPTVTATAITANVKFPTAVALTGEDLDNYIESSYIRYVTYTGTLKVSKSGNFFNYNVKVDDAATAQGSIYRYADEEALKALDGKKITVTGYLISLSGGKYVNTVITSVEEATAAAAAFATRAVDTEEKLAVYYYDGSKWAAAAGTLIVNPADYTAMGLRSDFSSSNAPEKYLPDFLRLKQPYAQPEASVYVAYAYYNGKSTERRADEYVFDGSAWVKNAGIVEQTDQFIKNNGKWVWDPSVTIVLTPGKNQPLSTLYFQACVDWVKANVEDGAKYVSSYGNNDYYSGASAYQGNLDWRPNSAREQYAAAFEGMNDEQITALLKERTIEVLGHVLTQLHPEAKPVEGVEVLYNIQLGIYTGTSIAAPTHQLTYKVIGDAEFEFVSFDTL
;
A
#
# COMPACT_ATOMS: atom_id res chain seq x y z
N MET A 1 -29.49 -90.22 -75.50
CA MET A 1 -30.58 -89.26 -75.75
C MET A 1 -30.26 -88.01 -74.93
N MET A 2 -30.33 -86.86 -75.58
CA MET A 2 -29.93 -85.52 -75.13
C MET A 2 -30.99 -84.87 -74.22
N PHE A 3 -30.61 -83.75 -73.57
CA PHE A 3 -31.35 -82.63 -72.92
C PHE A 3 -30.72 -82.36 -71.54
N VAL A 4 -29.94 -81.30 -71.23
CA VAL A 4 -29.92 -79.83 -71.47
C VAL A 4 -30.96 -79.01 -70.67
N GLY A 5 -30.45 -78.03 -69.90
CA GLY A 5 -31.10 -76.85 -69.29
C GLY A 5 -30.51 -76.59 -67.89
N GLY A 6 -29.60 -75.63 -67.63
CA GLY A 6 -29.72 -74.15 -67.66
C GLY A 6 -29.92 -73.66 -66.21
N GLY A 7 -29.24 -72.69 -65.57
CA GLY A 7 -28.38 -71.57 -65.95
C GLY A 7 -28.78 -70.39 -65.03
N CYS A 8 -27.85 -69.83 -64.23
CA CYS A 8 -27.92 -68.47 -63.69
C CYS A 8 -26.54 -68.01 -63.19
N ASP A 9 -25.56 -68.01 -64.10
CA ASP A 9 -24.30 -67.27 -63.98
C ASP A 9 -24.43 -66.03 -64.87
N ASP A 10 -25.15 -64.96 -64.46
CA ASP A 10 -25.08 -63.68 -65.23
C ASP A 10 -25.72 -62.41 -64.60
N TYR A 11 -25.92 -62.33 -63.28
CA TYR A 11 -26.59 -61.14 -62.71
C TYR A 11 -25.64 -60.13 -62.03
N ASN A 12 -24.40 -60.53 -61.70
CA ASN A 12 -23.46 -59.63 -61.02
C ASN A 12 -22.54 -58.85 -61.97
N ASP A 13 -22.42 -59.25 -63.23
CA ASP A 13 -21.49 -58.64 -64.20
C ASP A 13 -22.10 -57.46 -64.97
N ASN A 14 -23.37 -57.12 -64.72
CA ASN A 14 -24.10 -56.04 -65.40
C ASN A 14 -24.14 -54.71 -64.62
N PHE A 15 -23.36 -54.57 -63.54
CA PHE A 15 -23.26 -53.33 -62.78
C PHE A 15 -21.87 -52.69 -62.96
N ASP A 16 -21.78 -51.69 -63.83
CA ASP A 16 -20.62 -50.80 -63.89
C ASP A 16 -20.45 -50.10 -62.53
N GLY A 17 -19.29 -50.30 -61.89
CA GLY A 17 -18.95 -49.76 -60.56
C GLY A 17 -18.86 -50.79 -59.42
N LEU A 18 -19.09 -52.08 -59.67
CA LEU A 18 -18.95 -53.16 -58.67
C LEU A 18 -17.59 -53.88 -58.71
N GLN A 19 -16.84 -53.75 -59.80
CA GLN A 19 -15.49 -54.33 -59.98
C GLN A 19 -14.38 -53.43 -59.40
N ASP A 20 -14.57 -52.11 -59.47
CA ASP A 20 -13.86 -51.13 -58.65
C ASP A 20 -14.80 -50.74 -57.53
N GLY A 21 -14.91 -51.58 -56.51
CA GLY A 21 -15.60 -51.17 -55.29
C GLY A 21 -14.94 -49.90 -54.78
N THR A 22 -15.55 -48.74 -55.03
CA THR A 22 -15.26 -47.52 -54.28
C THR A 22 -15.56 -47.86 -52.83
N VAL A 23 -14.52 -48.33 -52.12
CA VAL A 23 -14.53 -48.39 -50.67
C VAL A 23 -14.83 -46.97 -50.25
N VAL A 24 -15.99 -46.76 -49.63
CA VAL A 24 -16.35 -45.44 -49.08
C VAL A 24 -15.25 -45.10 -48.08
N LYS A 25 -14.37 -44.18 -48.46
CA LYS A 25 -13.26 -43.76 -47.62
C LYS A 25 -13.78 -42.86 -46.51
N ASP A 26 -13.68 -43.28 -45.27
CA ASP A 26 -14.01 -42.50 -44.07
C ASP A 26 -12.75 -41.87 -43.47
N VAL A 27 -12.10 -40.99 -44.22
CA VAL A 27 -10.91 -40.24 -43.74
C VAL A 27 -11.37 -39.05 -42.90
N LYS A 28 -11.01 -39.02 -41.62
CA LYS A 28 -11.32 -37.92 -40.70
C LYS A 28 -10.19 -36.89 -40.66
N ASN A 29 -10.55 -35.61 -40.55
CA ASN A 29 -9.65 -34.51 -40.18
C ASN A 29 -10.41 -33.65 -39.17
N ILE A 30 -10.23 -33.94 -37.89
CA ILE A 30 -11.07 -33.37 -36.81
C ILE A 30 -10.18 -32.63 -35.82
N GLU A 31 -10.66 -31.50 -35.30
CA GLU A 31 -10.08 -30.84 -34.13
C GLU A 31 -11.13 -30.89 -33.01
N MET A 32 -10.71 -31.30 -31.80
CA MET A 32 -11.61 -31.40 -30.64
C MET A 32 -10.93 -30.94 -29.35
N THR A 33 -11.71 -30.37 -28.43
CA THR A 33 -11.26 -30.02 -27.07
C THR A 33 -11.96 -30.92 -26.06
N LEU A 34 -11.22 -31.53 -25.15
CA LEU A 34 -11.78 -32.45 -24.16
C LEU A 34 -12.62 -31.72 -23.10
N THR A 35 -13.86 -32.16 -22.94
CA THR A 35 -14.80 -31.80 -21.87
C THR A 35 -14.69 -32.74 -20.67
N GLU A 36 -15.39 -32.42 -19.59
CA GLU A 36 -15.49 -33.27 -18.41
C GLU A 36 -15.99 -34.69 -18.74
N GLU A 37 -16.97 -34.81 -19.64
CA GLU A 37 -17.52 -36.06 -20.10
C GLU A 37 -16.49 -36.91 -20.85
N GLU A 38 -15.66 -36.28 -21.69
CA GLU A 38 -14.60 -37.00 -22.40
C GLU A 38 -13.50 -37.49 -21.47
N TYR A 39 -13.04 -36.71 -20.49
CA TYR A 39 -12.07 -37.19 -19.49
C TYR A 39 -12.60 -38.42 -18.73
N LYS A 40 -13.88 -38.38 -18.33
CA LYS A 40 -14.54 -39.54 -17.71
C LYS A 40 -14.62 -40.73 -18.66
N ALA A 41 -14.89 -40.51 -19.95
CA ALA A 41 -14.95 -41.58 -20.95
C ALA A 41 -13.57 -42.20 -21.21
N ILE A 42 -12.50 -41.39 -21.27
CA ILE A 42 -11.11 -41.84 -21.43
C ILE A 42 -10.68 -42.72 -20.24
N ALA A 43 -10.92 -42.25 -19.01
CA ALA A 43 -10.61 -42.99 -17.79
C ALA A 43 -11.42 -44.29 -17.67
N ASN A 44 -12.65 -44.31 -18.20
CA ASN A 44 -13.53 -45.47 -18.14
C ASN A 44 -13.40 -46.45 -19.31
N ASN A 45 -12.69 -46.08 -20.38
CA ASN A 45 -12.46 -46.92 -21.55
C ASN A 45 -11.80 -48.25 -21.13
N SER A 46 -12.37 -49.36 -21.62
CA SER A 46 -11.97 -50.71 -21.21
C SER A 46 -10.52 -51.04 -21.59
N ALA A 47 -10.06 -50.60 -22.76
CA ALA A 47 -8.68 -50.78 -23.20
C ALA A 47 -7.71 -49.93 -22.35
N ASN A 48 -8.08 -48.69 -22.00
CA ASN A 48 -7.29 -47.86 -21.09
C ASN A 48 -7.18 -48.45 -19.69
N LYS A 49 -8.27 -49.01 -19.14
CA LYS A 49 -8.23 -49.73 -17.86
C LYS A 49 -7.32 -50.95 -17.89
N ALA A 50 -7.32 -51.69 -19.01
CA ALA A 50 -6.41 -52.81 -19.18
C ALA A 50 -4.94 -52.36 -19.27
N LEU A 51 -4.66 -51.29 -20.02
CA LEU A 51 -3.34 -50.68 -20.14
C LEU A 51 -2.81 -50.19 -18.78
N ALA A 52 -3.58 -49.35 -18.08
CA ALA A 52 -3.20 -48.86 -16.75
C ALA A 52 -3.05 -49.99 -15.71
N LYS A 53 -3.77 -51.11 -15.87
CA LYS A 53 -3.57 -52.27 -15.00
C LYS A 53 -2.26 -53.00 -15.28
N ALA A 54 -1.88 -53.13 -16.56
CA ALA A 54 -0.62 -53.73 -16.94
C ALA A 54 0.58 -52.92 -16.42
N ASP A 55 0.45 -51.60 -16.42
CA ASP A 55 1.52 -50.68 -16.04
C ASP A 55 1.53 -50.34 -14.54
N GLY A 56 0.53 -50.82 -13.77
CA GLY A 56 0.40 -50.53 -12.33
C GLY A 56 -0.19 -49.15 -12.01
N GLU A 57 -0.66 -48.42 -13.02
CA GLU A 57 -1.14 -47.03 -12.99
C GLU A 57 -2.68 -46.91 -12.84
N SER A 58 -3.35 -47.98 -12.37
CA SER A 58 -4.83 -48.03 -12.32
C SER A 58 -5.44 -46.96 -11.42
N LYS A 59 -4.72 -46.53 -10.39
CA LYS A 59 -5.17 -45.50 -9.46
C LYS A 59 -5.07 -44.12 -10.11
N GLU A 60 -3.96 -43.88 -10.80
CA GLU A 60 -3.61 -42.66 -11.50
C GLU A 60 -4.58 -42.42 -12.67
N LEU A 61 -4.93 -43.46 -13.44
CA LEU A 61 -5.98 -43.35 -14.46
C LEU A 61 -7.33 -42.96 -13.87
N GLY A 62 -7.62 -43.39 -12.63
CA GLY A 62 -8.83 -42.99 -11.91
C GLY A 62 -8.91 -41.49 -11.64
N TYR A 63 -7.77 -40.83 -11.41
CA TYR A 63 -7.69 -39.40 -11.17
C TYR A 63 -7.95 -38.56 -12.42
N LEU A 64 -7.69 -39.09 -13.62
CA LEU A 64 -7.99 -38.39 -14.89
C LEU A 64 -9.47 -37.96 -14.98
N ALA A 65 -10.40 -38.78 -14.48
CA ALA A 65 -11.83 -38.49 -14.47
C ALA A 65 -12.22 -37.35 -13.51
N THR A 66 -11.49 -37.18 -12.41
CA THR A 66 -11.78 -36.19 -11.36
C THR A 66 -11.05 -34.88 -11.62
N ASP A 67 -9.78 -34.97 -11.99
CA ASP A 67 -8.85 -33.86 -12.04
C ASP A 67 -8.89 -33.17 -13.42
N ARG A 68 -9.36 -33.89 -14.45
CA ARG A 68 -9.65 -33.39 -15.80
C ARG A 68 -8.41 -32.82 -16.51
N HIS A 69 -7.28 -33.44 -16.26
CA HIS A 69 -6.03 -33.18 -16.96
C HIS A 69 -5.19 -34.46 -17.00
N PHE A 70 -4.36 -34.58 -18.03
CA PHE A 70 -3.31 -35.58 -18.11
C PHE A 70 -2.15 -35.23 -17.16
N SER A 71 -1.29 -36.21 -16.89
CA SER A 71 -0.11 -36.09 -16.03
C SER A 71 1.09 -36.75 -16.70
N GLU A 72 2.27 -36.63 -16.10
CA GLU A 72 3.47 -37.34 -16.58
C GLU A 72 3.30 -38.86 -16.62
N THR A 73 2.46 -39.42 -15.74
CA THR A 73 2.16 -40.86 -15.72
C THR A 73 1.04 -41.21 -16.69
N ILE A 74 -0.08 -40.50 -16.62
CA ILE A 74 -1.24 -40.71 -17.49
C ILE A 74 -1.16 -39.68 -18.60
N THR A 75 -0.42 -39.98 -19.67
CA THR A 75 -0.18 -39.04 -20.77
C THR A 75 -1.27 -39.13 -21.85
N ALA A 76 -1.54 -38.00 -22.50
CA ALA A 76 -2.44 -37.92 -23.65
C ALA A 76 -2.02 -38.90 -24.77
N ALA A 77 -0.73 -38.90 -25.11
CA ALA A 77 -0.12 -39.76 -26.13
C ALA A 77 -0.41 -41.26 -25.92
N LYS A 78 -0.41 -41.72 -24.66
CA LYS A 78 -0.59 -43.13 -24.30
C LYS A 78 -2.07 -43.55 -24.24
N TYR A 79 -2.95 -42.69 -23.73
CA TYR A 79 -4.33 -43.06 -23.39
C TYR A 79 -5.40 -42.58 -24.38
N LEU A 80 -5.17 -41.49 -25.12
CA LEU A 80 -6.10 -41.04 -26.16
C LEU A 80 -6.25 -42.00 -27.34
N PRO A 81 -5.22 -42.74 -27.81
CA PRO A 81 -5.38 -43.69 -28.91
C PRO A 81 -6.53 -44.69 -28.74
N ASN A 82 -6.68 -45.26 -27.54
CA ASN A 82 -7.76 -46.21 -27.23
C ASN A 82 -9.14 -45.54 -27.17
N TYR A 83 -9.18 -44.28 -26.72
CA TYR A 83 -10.41 -43.49 -26.71
C TYR A 83 -10.83 -43.13 -28.14
N LEU A 84 -9.92 -42.63 -28.97
CA LEU A 84 -10.16 -42.32 -30.38
C LEU A 84 -10.56 -43.57 -31.18
N ALA A 85 -10.02 -44.75 -30.84
CA ALA A 85 -10.44 -46.01 -31.45
C ALA A 85 -11.89 -46.36 -31.13
N ALA A 86 -12.34 -46.09 -29.90
CA ALA A 86 -13.74 -46.30 -29.50
C ALA A 86 -14.67 -45.22 -30.07
N LEU A 87 -14.20 -43.98 -30.19
CA LEU A 87 -14.97 -42.84 -30.69
C LEU A 87 -15.13 -42.87 -32.22
N TYR A 88 -14.08 -43.28 -32.94
CA TYR A 88 -14.04 -43.33 -34.40
C TYR A 88 -13.70 -44.75 -34.91
N PRO A 89 -14.59 -45.73 -34.68
CA PRO A 89 -14.33 -47.13 -35.04
C PRO A 89 -14.24 -47.35 -36.55
N THR A 90 -14.96 -46.55 -37.35
CA THR A 90 -15.02 -46.67 -38.82
C THR A 90 -13.98 -45.86 -39.58
N ALA A 91 -13.20 -45.02 -38.91
CA ALA A 91 -12.23 -44.15 -39.58
C ALA A 91 -11.20 -44.98 -40.37
N ASP A 92 -10.84 -44.54 -41.57
CA ASP A 92 -9.81 -45.21 -42.37
C ASP A 92 -8.40 -44.75 -41.98
N ASN A 93 -7.39 -45.53 -42.40
CA ASN A 93 -5.99 -45.08 -42.32
C ASN A 93 -5.82 -43.72 -43.00
N THR A 94 -4.83 -42.93 -42.58
CA THR A 94 -4.60 -41.51 -42.95
C THR A 94 -5.55 -40.50 -42.30
N SER A 95 -6.53 -40.95 -41.52
CA SER A 95 -7.32 -40.04 -40.68
C SER A 95 -6.45 -39.36 -39.63
N SER A 96 -6.75 -38.10 -39.32
CA SER A 96 -6.09 -37.31 -38.28
C SER A 96 -7.12 -36.69 -37.32
N VAL A 97 -6.75 -36.61 -36.05
CA VAL A 97 -7.48 -35.87 -35.00
C VAL A 97 -6.49 -35.06 -34.20
N LYS A 98 -6.72 -33.75 -34.09
CA LYS A 98 -6.05 -32.91 -33.09
C LYS A 98 -6.91 -32.83 -31.85
N VAL A 99 -6.34 -33.17 -30.71
CA VAL A 99 -7.03 -33.17 -29.42
C VAL A 99 -6.38 -32.12 -28.53
N THR A 100 -7.13 -31.06 -28.23
CA THR A 100 -6.78 -30.11 -27.17
C THR A 100 -7.21 -30.68 -25.83
N SER A 101 -6.23 -30.96 -24.98
CA SER A 101 -6.40 -31.48 -23.64
C SER A 101 -5.72 -30.57 -22.63
N ARG A 102 -5.92 -30.84 -21.34
CA ARG A 102 -5.27 -30.15 -20.24
C ARG A 102 -4.21 -31.09 -19.70
N THR A 103 -3.02 -30.58 -19.36
CA THR A 103 -1.93 -31.35 -18.76
C THR A 103 -1.33 -30.58 -17.60
N VAL A 104 -0.73 -31.29 -16.63
CA VAL A 104 0.07 -30.66 -15.58
C VAL A 104 1.47 -30.42 -16.12
N THR A 105 1.96 -29.21 -15.87
CA THR A 105 3.34 -28.77 -16.09
C THR A 105 3.95 -28.40 -14.75
N ASP A 106 5.28 -28.37 -14.72
CA ASP A 106 6.01 -27.91 -13.55
C ASP A 106 5.60 -26.49 -13.18
N LEU A 107 5.34 -26.32 -11.88
CA LEU A 107 5.09 -25.02 -11.30
C LEU A 107 6.40 -24.22 -11.23
N PRO A 108 6.34 -22.86 -11.24
CA PRO A 108 7.53 -22.03 -11.21
C PRO A 108 8.50 -22.39 -10.07
N GLU A 109 9.80 -22.48 -10.39
CA GLU A 109 10.86 -22.83 -9.41
C GLU A 109 10.85 -21.91 -8.18
N ALA A 110 10.43 -20.65 -8.35
CA ALA A 110 10.25 -19.68 -7.28
C ALA A 110 9.37 -20.19 -6.14
N LEU A 111 8.34 -21.00 -6.40
CA LEU A 111 7.48 -21.55 -5.35
C LEU A 111 8.26 -22.49 -4.42
N SER A 112 9.12 -23.34 -4.98
CA SER A 112 10.00 -24.21 -4.20
C SER A 112 11.02 -23.41 -3.41
N ALA A 113 11.60 -22.36 -4.02
CA ALA A 113 12.55 -21.47 -3.36
C ALA A 113 11.92 -20.69 -2.18
N ILE A 114 10.71 -20.12 -2.35
CA ILE A 114 9.98 -19.41 -1.30
C ILE A 114 9.60 -20.36 -0.15
N ARG A 115 9.17 -21.60 -0.45
CA ARG A 115 8.88 -22.61 0.58
C ARG A 115 10.14 -22.90 1.40
N ALA A 116 11.28 -23.05 0.74
CA ALA A 116 12.59 -23.32 1.35
C ALA A 116 13.30 -22.08 1.94
N ALA A 117 12.72 -20.88 1.83
CA ALA A 117 13.36 -19.63 2.22
C ALA A 117 13.93 -19.65 3.65
N GLY A 118 15.10 -19.04 3.86
CA GLY A 118 15.65 -18.90 5.21
C GLY A 118 14.81 -17.94 6.05
N ASP A 119 14.63 -18.23 7.34
CA ASP A 119 13.99 -17.28 8.27
C ASP A 119 15.02 -16.34 8.87
N TYR A 120 14.73 -15.03 8.87
CA TYR A 120 15.51 -14.01 9.57
C TYR A 120 14.60 -13.28 10.56
N THR A 121 14.88 -13.38 11.85
CA THR A 121 14.19 -12.56 12.85
C THR A 121 15.04 -11.34 13.15
N VAL A 122 14.50 -10.14 12.92
CA VAL A 122 15.19 -8.88 13.23
C VAL A 122 15.35 -8.80 14.75
N THR A 123 16.60 -8.80 15.19
CA THR A 123 16.96 -8.87 16.62
C THR A 123 17.03 -7.48 17.25
N ALA A 124 17.09 -7.41 18.58
CA ALA A 124 17.35 -6.16 19.29
C ALA A 124 18.65 -5.46 18.84
N ALA A 125 19.69 -6.24 18.50
CA ALA A 125 20.95 -5.70 17.99
C ALA A 125 20.80 -5.11 16.58
N ASP A 126 19.96 -5.74 15.74
CA ASP A 126 19.65 -5.22 14.42
C ASP A 126 18.88 -3.89 14.54
N TYR A 127 17.86 -3.82 15.38
CA TYR A 127 17.14 -2.57 15.63
C TYR A 127 18.06 -1.48 16.19
N GLN A 128 18.96 -1.81 17.12
CA GLN A 128 19.96 -0.87 17.61
C GLN A 128 20.85 -0.33 16.47
N SER A 129 21.21 -1.17 15.50
CA SER A 129 22.00 -0.73 14.34
C SER A 129 21.25 0.22 13.40
N VAL A 130 19.92 0.13 13.37
CA VAL A 130 19.03 0.99 12.56
C VAL A 130 18.74 2.32 13.26
N TRP A 131 18.52 2.24 14.57
CA TRP A 131 18.09 3.36 15.42
C TRP A 131 19.26 4.12 16.06
N ALA A 132 20.47 3.55 16.06
CA ALA A 132 21.67 4.09 16.67
C ALA A 132 21.48 4.45 18.16
N ASP A 133 21.16 5.69 18.50
CA ASP A 133 21.01 6.15 19.88
C ASP A 133 19.58 6.03 20.42
N VAL A 134 18.62 5.67 19.55
CA VAL A 134 17.21 5.50 19.90
C VAL A 134 16.95 4.06 20.34
N ASN A 135 16.45 3.88 21.56
CA ASN A 135 16.07 2.55 22.07
C ASN A 135 14.69 2.15 21.54
N ALA A 136 14.65 1.65 20.31
CA ALA A 136 13.44 1.11 19.69
C ALA A 136 13.70 -0.30 19.17
N ALA A 137 12.72 -1.19 19.36
CA ALA A 137 12.78 -2.60 18.95
C ALA A 137 11.79 -2.92 17.83
N TYR A 138 11.50 -1.94 16.99
CA TYR A 138 10.53 -2.00 15.89
C TYR A 138 10.90 -0.99 14.79
N PHE A 139 10.42 -1.23 13.57
CA PHE A 139 10.48 -0.28 12.47
C PHE A 139 9.27 0.65 12.46
N THR A 140 9.41 1.79 11.79
CA THR A 140 8.41 2.86 11.69
C THR A 140 8.47 3.52 10.31
N PRO A 141 7.55 4.43 9.94
CA PRO A 141 7.64 5.14 8.66
C PRO A 141 8.98 5.85 8.42
N SER A 142 9.60 6.47 9.44
CA SER A 142 10.92 7.10 9.31
C SER A 142 12.07 6.09 9.12
N LYS A 143 11.94 4.90 9.73
CA LYS A 143 12.86 3.78 9.60
C LYS A 143 12.21 2.62 8.85
N ALA A 144 11.78 2.88 7.61
CA ALA A 144 11.06 1.89 6.80
C ALA A 144 11.88 0.60 6.56
N PRO A 145 11.30 -0.60 6.79
CA PRO A 145 12.00 -1.89 6.68
C PRO A 145 12.72 -2.09 5.34
N GLU A 146 12.12 -1.65 4.24
CA GLU A 146 12.63 -1.81 2.87
C GLU A 146 13.98 -1.11 2.66
N ARG A 147 14.27 -0.08 3.47
CA ARG A 147 15.53 0.65 3.44
C ARG A 147 16.65 -0.04 4.24
N TYR A 148 16.30 -0.75 5.31
CA TYR A 148 17.28 -1.23 6.30
C TYR A 148 17.45 -2.76 6.29
N ILE A 149 16.36 -3.53 6.12
CA ILE A 149 16.42 -5.00 6.08
C ILE A 149 17.39 -5.54 5.03
N PRO A 150 17.51 -5.00 3.80
CA PRO A 150 18.53 -5.45 2.86
C PRO A 150 19.95 -5.46 3.40
N GLY A 151 20.31 -4.44 4.20
CA GLY A 151 21.61 -4.34 4.85
C GLY A 151 21.78 -5.37 5.98
N LEU A 152 20.71 -5.59 6.76
CA LEU A 152 20.68 -6.59 7.83
C LEU A 152 20.82 -8.02 7.28
N LEU A 153 20.07 -8.35 6.23
CA LEU A 153 20.17 -9.64 5.54
C LEU A 153 21.57 -9.86 4.96
N LYS A 154 22.18 -8.84 4.35
CA LYS A 154 23.57 -8.95 3.87
C LYS A 154 24.55 -9.25 5.00
N ALA A 155 24.33 -8.71 6.19
CA ALA A 155 25.18 -8.96 7.35
C ALA A 155 24.92 -10.34 7.99
N GLY A 156 23.66 -10.77 8.03
CA GLY A 156 23.22 -11.99 8.72
C GLY A 156 23.20 -13.26 7.87
N MET A 157 22.99 -13.16 6.56
CA MET A 157 22.91 -14.27 5.59
C MET A 157 24.07 -14.15 4.58
N LYS A 158 25.28 -14.50 5.03
CA LYS A 158 26.54 -14.23 4.30
C LYS A 158 26.80 -15.16 3.11
N ASP A 159 26.14 -16.32 3.06
CA ASP A 159 26.34 -17.35 2.05
C ASP A 159 25.18 -17.44 1.04
N ALA A 160 24.42 -16.35 0.88
CA ALA A 160 23.29 -16.28 -0.05
C ALA A 160 23.76 -16.35 -1.52
N ALA A 161 23.08 -17.17 -2.32
CA ALA A 161 23.28 -17.32 -3.76
C ALA A 161 22.15 -16.61 -4.54
N GLU A 162 22.44 -16.21 -5.78
CA GLU A 162 21.41 -15.67 -6.69
C GLU A 162 20.25 -16.66 -6.79
N GLY A 163 19.02 -16.18 -6.60
CA GLY A 163 17.84 -17.04 -6.53
C GLY A 163 17.31 -17.29 -5.12
N ASP A 164 18.09 -17.00 -4.08
CA ASP A 164 17.69 -17.26 -2.70
C ASP A 164 16.59 -16.31 -2.22
N TYR A 165 15.68 -16.86 -1.41
CA TYR A 165 14.63 -16.11 -0.72
C TYR A 165 14.84 -16.15 0.79
N ALA A 166 14.42 -15.08 1.47
CA ALA A 166 14.37 -14.98 2.92
C ALA A 166 13.01 -14.47 3.39
N VAL A 167 12.47 -15.07 4.45
CA VAL A 167 11.30 -14.54 5.17
C VAL A 167 11.78 -13.82 6.42
N VAL A 168 11.47 -12.53 6.51
CA VAL A 168 11.93 -11.68 7.59
C VAL A 168 10.78 -11.37 8.54
N SER A 169 10.91 -11.75 9.81
CA SER A 169 10.01 -11.32 10.89
C SER A 169 10.58 -10.08 11.58
N TYR A 170 9.74 -9.06 11.73
CA TYR A 170 10.07 -7.81 12.40
C TYR A 170 8.85 -7.21 13.11
N GLN A 171 9.08 -6.31 14.05
CA GLN A 171 8.07 -5.52 14.73
C GLN A 171 7.89 -4.19 14.00
N TRP A 172 6.65 -3.76 13.82
CA TRP A 172 6.30 -2.50 13.16
C TRP A 172 5.38 -1.66 14.03
N SER A 173 5.60 -0.34 14.09
CA SER A 173 4.61 0.59 14.61
C SER A 173 4.37 1.73 13.63
N ASP A 174 3.11 2.16 13.51
CA ASP A 174 2.74 3.39 12.81
C ASP A 174 3.20 4.66 13.58
N ASN A 175 3.68 4.50 14.82
CA ASN A 175 4.14 5.57 15.68
C ASN A 175 5.66 5.53 15.83
N GLU A 176 6.30 6.68 15.66
CA GLU A 176 7.73 6.84 15.92
C GLU A 176 8.07 6.60 17.41
N PRO A 177 9.25 6.03 17.75
CA PRO A 177 9.71 5.97 19.13
C PRO A 177 9.86 7.38 19.70
N THR A 178 9.23 7.60 20.85
CA THR A 178 9.45 8.81 21.65
C THR A 178 10.89 8.83 22.12
N THR A 179 11.74 9.57 21.43
CA THR A 179 13.14 9.78 21.81
C THR A 179 13.49 11.25 21.75
N GLY A 180 13.92 11.78 22.90
CA GLY A 180 14.43 13.15 23.08
C GLY A 180 15.83 13.34 22.50
N GLY A 181 16.03 12.96 21.24
CA GLY A 181 17.24 13.22 20.47
C GLY A 181 16.89 13.95 19.18
N GLU A 182 17.27 15.22 19.09
CA GLU A 182 16.99 16.09 17.94
C GLU A 182 17.77 15.63 16.70
N GLU A 183 17.10 14.95 15.78
CA GLU A 183 17.32 15.23 14.37
C GLU A 183 16.56 16.53 14.10
N VAL A 184 17.27 17.65 13.91
CA VAL A 184 16.63 18.97 13.71
C VAL A 184 15.68 18.86 12.52
N PRO A 185 14.35 18.95 12.71
CA PRO A 185 13.43 18.73 11.61
C PRO A 185 13.62 19.83 10.57
N SER A 186 13.66 19.46 9.30
CA SER A 186 13.63 20.45 8.21
C SER A 186 12.21 20.99 8.07
N TYR A 187 11.94 22.15 8.69
CA TYR A 187 10.62 22.78 8.64
C TYR A 187 10.40 23.56 7.32
N ASN A 188 9.21 23.44 6.76
CA ASN A 188 8.72 24.33 5.71
C ASN A 188 8.41 25.72 6.30
N LYS A 189 8.48 26.76 5.46
CA LYS A 189 7.97 28.08 5.83
C LYS A 189 6.46 28.11 5.66
N VAL A 190 5.76 28.80 6.56
CA VAL A 190 4.32 29.00 6.47
C VAL A 190 3.93 29.75 5.19
N SER A 191 4.78 30.68 4.73
CA SER A 191 4.58 31.40 3.46
C SER A 191 4.58 30.51 2.22
N ASP A 192 5.25 29.34 2.28
CA ASP A 192 5.38 28.37 1.19
C ASP A 192 4.23 27.36 1.15
N VAL A 193 3.34 27.35 2.16
CA VAL A 193 2.16 26.47 2.17
C VAL A 193 1.25 26.82 1.00
N THR A 194 0.83 25.81 0.24
CA THR A 194 -0.15 25.92 -0.85
C THR A 194 -1.47 25.22 -0.50
N ALA A 195 -2.42 25.19 -1.44
CA ALA A 195 -3.76 24.62 -1.21
C ALA A 195 -3.78 23.11 -0.92
N GLU A 196 -2.71 22.41 -1.31
CA GLU A 196 -2.55 20.95 -1.22
C GLU A 196 -1.11 20.60 -0.78
N GLY A 197 -0.89 19.33 -0.44
CA GLY A 197 0.42 18.80 -0.02
C GLY A 197 0.52 18.56 1.50
N THR A 198 1.62 17.95 1.93
CA THR A 198 1.90 17.68 3.34
C THR A 198 3.06 18.55 3.80
N TYR A 199 2.90 19.20 4.95
CA TYR A 199 3.87 20.16 5.47
C TYR A 199 4.26 19.77 6.89
N THR A 200 5.52 20.07 7.24
CA THR A 200 6.00 20.08 8.62
C THR A 200 6.44 21.50 8.93
N LEU A 201 5.73 22.16 9.83
CA LEU A 201 5.87 23.58 10.14
C LEU A 201 6.30 23.73 11.60
N GLN A 202 7.08 24.77 11.88
CA GLN A 202 7.31 25.25 13.23
C GLN A 202 6.88 26.71 13.31
N GLY A 203 6.15 27.07 14.36
CA GLY A 203 5.72 28.44 14.54
C GLY A 203 5.07 28.68 15.89
N GLN A 204 4.76 29.94 16.15
CA GLN A 204 4.03 30.36 17.34
C GLN A 204 2.53 30.27 17.12
N VAL A 205 1.81 29.87 18.16
CA VAL A 205 0.35 29.97 18.24
C VAL A 205 -0.02 31.45 18.34
N LEU A 206 -0.58 32.00 17.27
CA LEU A 206 -0.92 33.43 17.20
C LEU A 206 -2.30 33.73 17.78
N ALA A 207 -3.26 32.84 17.58
CA ALA A 207 -4.64 32.98 18.02
C ALA A 207 -5.30 31.60 18.08
N THR A 208 -6.41 31.46 18.79
CA THR A 208 -7.11 30.18 18.99
C THR A 208 -8.61 30.34 18.75
N TYR A 209 -9.28 29.24 18.42
CA TYR A 209 -10.74 29.16 18.38
C TYR A 209 -11.24 27.75 18.67
N GLU A 210 -12.56 27.53 18.57
CA GLU A 210 -13.19 26.27 18.97
C GLU A 210 -12.81 25.04 18.12
N GLN A 211 -12.19 25.20 16.95
CA GLN A 211 -11.76 24.09 16.08
C GLN A 211 -10.23 24.04 15.83
N GLY A 212 -9.43 24.85 16.53
CA GLY A 212 -7.97 24.84 16.36
C GLY A 212 -7.31 26.17 16.69
N PHE A 213 -6.29 26.53 15.91
CA PHE A 213 -5.49 27.74 16.15
C PHE A 213 -4.83 28.29 14.88
N MET A 214 -4.34 29.51 14.96
CA MET A 214 -3.52 30.15 13.92
C MET A 214 -2.04 29.94 14.24
N LEU A 215 -1.27 29.42 13.28
CA LEU A 215 0.18 29.24 13.39
C LEU A 215 0.90 30.31 12.57
N GLY A 216 1.99 30.87 13.07
CA GLY A 216 2.88 31.70 12.27
C GLY A 216 4.35 31.56 12.63
N ASP A 217 5.20 31.68 11.61
CA ASP A 217 6.66 31.54 11.70
C ASP A 217 7.39 32.87 11.40
N GLY A 218 6.64 33.97 11.32
CA GLY A 218 7.13 35.29 10.90
C GLY A 218 7.17 35.50 9.38
N THR A 219 7.10 34.44 8.57
CA THR A 219 6.98 34.53 7.10
C THR A 219 5.53 34.61 6.64
N GLY A 220 4.61 34.06 7.43
CA GLY A 220 3.17 34.11 7.19
C GLY A 220 2.38 33.56 8.36
N ALA A 221 1.08 33.37 8.13
CA ALA A 221 0.18 32.70 9.06
C ALA A 221 -0.62 31.63 8.30
N ILE A 222 -1.01 30.56 8.99
CA ILE A 222 -1.87 29.49 8.45
C ILE A 222 -2.81 28.96 9.52
N LEU A 223 -4.04 28.64 9.12
CA LEU A 223 -5.02 28.01 10.00
C LEU A 223 -4.65 26.54 10.24
N VAL A 224 -4.57 26.12 11.49
CA VAL A 224 -4.42 24.73 11.90
C VAL A 224 -5.78 24.22 12.39
N TYR A 225 -6.42 23.36 11.60
CA TYR A 225 -7.77 22.86 11.82
C TYR A 225 -7.77 21.50 12.52
N ALA A 226 -7.75 21.54 13.85
CA ALA A 226 -7.69 20.36 14.73
C ALA A 226 -9.06 19.74 15.05
N LYS A 227 -10.17 20.37 14.66
CA LYS A 227 -11.56 19.97 14.99
C LYS A 227 -11.88 19.94 16.48
N GLN A 228 -11.09 20.67 17.28
CA GLN A 228 -11.22 20.76 18.73
C GLN A 228 -10.54 22.04 19.24
N PRO A 229 -10.88 22.51 20.45
CA PRO A 229 -10.17 23.62 21.08
C PRO A 229 -8.68 23.31 21.21
N SER A 230 -7.83 24.33 21.01
CA SER A 230 -6.38 24.21 21.22
C SER A 230 -6.06 23.86 22.68
N ASN A 231 -5.11 22.94 22.87
CA ASN A 231 -4.50 22.67 24.17
C ASN A 231 -3.22 23.49 24.40
N PHE A 232 -2.86 24.33 23.43
CA PHE A 232 -1.67 25.18 23.42
C PHE A 232 -2.08 26.65 23.59
N ALA A 233 -1.30 27.40 24.35
CA ALA A 233 -1.56 28.81 24.62
C ALA A 233 -1.00 29.71 23.51
N VAL A 234 -1.60 30.88 23.32
CA VAL A 234 -1.05 31.93 22.46
C VAL A 234 0.38 32.29 22.92
N GLY A 235 1.30 32.39 21.95
CA GLY A 235 2.73 32.60 22.17
C GLY A 235 3.55 31.32 22.36
N GLU A 236 2.91 30.16 22.54
CA GLU A 236 3.62 28.88 22.58
C GLU A 236 4.16 28.53 21.19
N THR A 237 5.39 28.04 21.12
CA THR A 237 5.96 27.50 19.87
C THR A 237 5.62 26.03 19.77
N VAL A 238 5.12 25.63 18.61
CA VAL A 238 4.69 24.28 18.33
C VAL A 238 5.19 23.84 16.96
N ASP A 239 5.45 22.54 16.85
CA ASP A 239 5.60 21.87 15.57
C ASP A 239 4.25 21.35 15.12
N VAL A 240 3.92 21.55 13.85
CA VAL A 240 2.67 21.12 13.22
C VAL A 240 3.00 20.34 11.97
N SER A 241 2.59 19.08 11.93
CA SER A 241 2.60 18.29 10.69
C SER A 241 1.18 17.97 10.26
N GLY A 242 0.94 17.94 8.95
CA GLY A 242 -0.38 17.59 8.42
C GLY A 242 -0.55 17.93 6.95
N SER A 243 -1.73 17.61 6.42
CA SER A 243 -2.06 17.85 5.02
C SER A 243 -2.78 19.19 4.86
N ALA A 244 -2.32 20.00 3.92
CA ALA A 244 -3.01 21.20 3.52
C ALA A 244 -4.34 20.84 2.84
N SER A 245 -5.35 21.66 3.10
CA SER A 245 -6.66 21.59 2.48
C SER A 245 -7.23 23.00 2.34
N THR A 246 -8.29 23.13 1.55
CA THR A 246 -9.02 24.39 1.40
C THR A 246 -10.45 24.24 1.89
N TYR A 247 -10.90 25.14 2.77
CA TYR A 247 -12.28 25.17 3.26
C TYR A 247 -12.83 26.60 3.25
N ASN A 248 -13.99 26.82 2.62
CA ASN A 248 -14.57 28.16 2.42
C ASN A 248 -13.55 29.17 1.84
N GLY A 249 -12.71 28.68 0.92
CA GLY A 249 -11.61 29.43 0.33
C GLY A 249 -10.34 29.47 1.18
N MET A 250 -10.39 29.28 2.51
CA MET A 250 -9.24 29.38 3.39
C MET A 250 -8.29 28.18 3.26
N TRP A 251 -6.99 28.44 3.12
CA TRP A 251 -5.97 27.38 3.26
C TRP A 251 -5.78 27.03 4.73
N GLN A 252 -5.70 25.73 5.02
CA GLN A 252 -5.55 25.22 6.37
C GLN A 252 -4.75 23.91 6.39
N ILE A 253 -4.07 23.63 7.50
CA ILE A 253 -3.54 22.29 7.80
C ILE A 253 -4.64 21.50 8.50
N GLY A 254 -5.10 20.42 7.86
CA GLY A 254 -6.14 19.52 8.36
C GLY A 254 -5.56 18.27 9.02
N SER A 255 -6.30 17.72 9.99
CA SER A 255 -5.90 16.56 10.80
C SER A 255 -4.46 16.66 11.32
N PRO A 256 -4.09 17.78 11.97
CA PRO A 256 -2.71 18.05 12.34
C PRO A 256 -2.24 17.18 13.50
N GLU A 257 -0.98 16.75 13.47
CA GLU A 257 -0.23 16.38 14.67
C GLU A 257 0.48 17.63 15.19
N VAL A 258 0.38 17.91 16.49
CA VAL A 258 0.94 19.12 17.10
C VAL A 258 1.79 18.76 18.30
N LYS A 259 3.05 19.17 18.30
CA LYS A 259 4.01 18.93 19.40
C LYS A 259 4.43 20.26 20.00
N ALA A 260 4.46 20.35 21.33
CA ALA A 260 4.99 21.54 22.00
C ALA A 260 6.52 21.57 21.87
N GLN A 261 7.06 22.77 21.66
CA GLN A 261 8.50 23.04 21.70
C GLN A 261 8.85 23.87 22.94
N ALA A 262 10.15 24.03 23.20
CA ALA A 262 10.63 24.89 24.27
C ALA A 262 10.05 26.31 24.15
N LYS A 263 9.74 26.92 25.30
CA LYS A 263 9.06 28.21 25.38
C LYS A 263 9.84 29.29 24.64
N ALA A 264 9.22 29.94 23.65
CA ALA A 264 9.79 31.07 22.94
C ALA A 264 9.59 32.41 23.68
N ASP A 265 10.21 33.45 23.12
CA ASP A 265 10.22 34.84 23.57
C ASP A 265 8.84 35.43 23.90
N LYS A 266 8.87 36.61 24.54
CA LYS A 266 7.67 37.44 24.81
C LYS A 266 6.79 37.56 23.56
N PHE A 267 5.49 37.39 23.73
CA PHE A 267 4.52 37.46 22.63
C PHE A 267 3.86 38.84 22.56
N ALA A 268 3.73 39.36 21.35
CA ALA A 268 2.93 40.53 21.03
C ALA A 268 2.21 40.31 19.69
N TYR A 269 0.96 40.76 19.61
CA TYR A 269 0.24 40.78 18.35
C TYR A 269 0.87 41.76 17.36
N PRO A 270 0.85 41.47 16.04
CA PRO A 270 1.24 42.45 15.04
C PRO A 270 0.27 43.64 15.05
N ALA A 271 0.67 44.77 14.45
CA ALA A 271 -0.23 45.90 14.28
C ALA A 271 -1.40 45.53 13.36
N ALA A 272 -2.63 45.67 13.84
CA ALA A 272 -3.83 45.33 13.08
C ALA A 272 -4.05 46.31 11.93
N THR A 273 -4.38 45.78 10.75
CA THR A 273 -4.77 46.61 9.60
C THR A 273 -6.26 46.94 9.66
N ALA A 274 -6.62 48.23 9.73
CA ALA A 274 -8.02 48.64 9.77
C ALA A 274 -8.74 48.36 8.44
N PHE A 275 -9.84 47.62 8.52
CA PHE A 275 -10.70 47.22 7.41
C PHE A 275 -12.06 47.91 7.53
N ASP A 276 -12.38 48.74 6.55
CA ASP A 276 -13.71 49.30 6.32
C ASP A 276 -14.52 48.41 5.36
N GLY A 277 -15.76 48.80 5.06
CA GLY A 277 -16.62 48.04 4.14
C GLY A 277 -16.02 47.85 2.74
N ALA A 278 -15.27 48.83 2.24
CA ALA A 278 -14.64 48.73 0.92
C ALA A 278 -13.49 47.72 0.92
N LYS A 279 -12.64 47.73 1.94
CA LYS A 279 -11.53 46.77 2.12
C LYS A 279 -12.04 45.35 2.38
N LEU A 280 -13.11 45.19 3.15
CA LEU A 280 -13.75 43.88 3.34
C LEU A 280 -14.31 43.35 2.02
N LYS A 281 -14.94 44.20 1.20
CA LYS A 281 -15.43 43.79 -0.12
C LYS A 281 -14.27 43.39 -1.04
N ALA A 282 -13.20 44.17 -1.05
CA ALA A 282 -12.00 43.86 -1.81
C ALA A 282 -11.37 42.53 -1.38
N TYR A 283 -11.32 42.24 -0.08
CA TYR A 283 -10.83 40.95 0.44
C TYR A 283 -11.67 39.77 -0.05
N ILE A 284 -13.00 39.90 -0.01
CA ILE A 284 -13.95 38.90 -0.52
C ILE A 284 -13.74 38.67 -2.03
N ASP A 285 -13.68 39.75 -2.81
CA ASP A 285 -13.59 39.68 -4.27
C ASP A 285 -12.22 39.19 -4.76
N ALA A 286 -11.16 39.59 -4.07
CA ALA A 286 -9.80 39.15 -4.35
C ALA A 286 -9.59 37.67 -4.07
N LYS A 287 -10.55 37.00 -3.40
CA LYS A 287 -10.41 35.61 -2.98
C LYS A 287 -9.10 35.42 -2.20
N ASN A 288 -8.79 36.39 -1.32
CA ASN A 288 -7.57 36.36 -0.56
C ASN A 288 -7.70 35.33 0.55
N TYR A 289 -7.02 34.21 0.38
CA TYR A 289 -7.16 33.00 1.19
C TYR A 289 -6.08 32.84 2.25
N LYS A 290 -5.21 33.84 2.40
CA LYS A 290 -4.19 33.90 3.45
C LYS A 290 -4.71 34.68 4.67
N PRO A 291 -4.46 34.20 5.90
CA PRO A 291 -4.86 34.94 7.09
C PRO A 291 -4.19 36.32 7.13
N THR A 292 -5.01 37.34 7.39
CA THR A 292 -4.55 38.72 7.55
C THR A 292 -4.99 39.21 8.93
N PHE A 293 -4.09 39.84 9.68
CA PHE A 293 -4.43 40.42 10.98
C PHE A 293 -5.07 41.80 10.80
N ILE A 294 -6.37 41.89 11.10
CA ILE A 294 -7.20 43.06 10.81
C ILE A 294 -7.91 43.57 12.06
N SER A 295 -8.34 44.83 12.02
CA SER A 295 -9.33 45.39 12.92
C SER A 295 -10.54 45.89 12.13
N VAL A 296 -11.74 45.62 12.64
CA VAL A 296 -13.01 45.96 12.00
C VAL A 296 -13.91 46.62 13.01
N THR A 297 -14.43 47.80 12.67
CA THR A 297 -15.38 48.55 13.48
C THR A 297 -16.75 48.59 12.80
N GLY A 298 -17.81 48.32 13.55
CA GLY A 298 -19.18 48.33 13.03
C GLY A 298 -20.22 48.15 14.14
N LYS A 299 -21.48 47.90 13.74
CA LYS A 299 -22.59 47.70 14.67
C LYS A 299 -22.72 46.23 15.06
N LEU A 300 -22.75 45.92 16.36
CA LEU A 300 -22.92 44.54 16.80
C LEU A 300 -24.36 44.08 16.55
N LYS A 301 -24.51 42.99 15.83
CA LYS A 301 -25.74 42.24 15.66
C LYS A 301 -25.65 40.97 16.49
N VAL A 302 -26.67 40.75 17.31
CA VAL A 302 -26.81 39.57 18.17
C VAL A 302 -28.03 38.79 17.69
N THR A 303 -27.84 37.54 17.28
CA THR A 303 -28.91 36.68 16.77
C THR A 303 -29.03 35.44 17.65
N PRO A 304 -30.15 35.22 18.35
CA PRO A 304 -30.35 34.00 19.13
C PRO A 304 -30.33 32.76 18.23
N ASN A 305 -29.54 31.75 18.61
CA ASN A 305 -29.37 30.50 17.89
C ASN A 305 -30.10 29.38 18.63
N SER A 306 -31.27 29.01 18.11
CA SER A 306 -32.14 27.99 18.72
C SER A 306 -31.55 26.57 18.71
N LYS A 307 -30.51 26.30 17.90
CA LYS A 307 -29.85 24.99 17.85
C LYS A 307 -28.81 24.82 18.93
N THR A 308 -28.12 25.90 19.29
CA THR A 308 -27.02 25.86 20.25
C THR A 308 -27.41 26.40 21.61
N GLY A 309 -28.51 27.18 21.70
CA GLY A 309 -28.90 27.89 22.92
C GLY A 309 -28.08 29.16 23.18
N TYR A 310 -27.22 29.56 22.24
CA TYR A 310 -26.33 30.73 22.34
C TYR A 310 -26.70 31.82 21.35
N ASN A 311 -26.02 32.96 21.44
CA ASN A 311 -26.14 34.03 20.45
C ASN A 311 -25.03 33.91 19.40
N ASP A 312 -25.41 34.06 18.14
CA ASP A 312 -24.49 34.33 17.04
C ASP A 312 -24.21 35.84 17.03
N PHE A 313 -22.94 36.20 16.89
CA PHE A 313 -22.48 37.59 16.87
C PHE A 313 -21.93 37.94 15.49
N ASP A 314 -22.45 38.99 14.89
CA ASP A 314 -21.98 39.54 13.61
C ASP A 314 -21.77 41.04 13.75
N ILE A 315 -20.73 41.60 13.13
CA ILE A 315 -20.49 43.03 13.07
C ILE A 315 -20.97 43.51 11.71
N GLU A 316 -21.97 44.39 11.71
CA GLU A 316 -22.51 45.03 10.51
C GLU A 316 -21.63 46.22 10.11
N VAL A 317 -20.98 46.09 8.95
CA VAL A 317 -20.11 47.12 8.37
C VAL A 317 -20.72 47.63 7.07
N ALA A 318 -20.94 48.93 7.00
CA ALA A 318 -21.53 49.57 5.82
C ALA A 318 -20.54 49.65 4.66
N ASN A 319 -20.99 49.33 3.45
CA ASN A 319 -20.29 49.50 2.19
C ASN A 319 -21.25 50.05 1.11
N GLY A 320 -21.41 51.37 1.07
CA GLY A 320 -22.45 52.01 0.24
C GLY A 320 -23.85 51.55 0.66
N ASN A 321 -24.62 50.98 -0.28
CA ASN A 321 -25.96 50.44 -0.03
C ASN A 321 -25.96 48.97 0.45
N GLN A 322 -24.77 48.37 0.65
CA GLN A 322 -24.61 46.99 1.10
C GLN A 322 -24.09 46.95 2.55
N THR A 323 -24.45 45.88 3.27
CA THR A 323 -23.89 45.55 4.58
C THR A 323 -23.04 44.30 4.45
N ILE A 324 -21.79 44.37 4.90
CA ILE A 324 -20.91 43.21 5.04
C ILE A 324 -20.94 42.79 6.50
N LEU A 325 -21.07 41.48 6.73
CA LEU A 325 -21.04 40.91 8.06
C LEU A 325 -19.62 40.44 8.38
N VAL A 326 -19.09 40.81 9.53
CA VAL A 326 -17.85 40.23 10.05
C VAL A 326 -18.16 39.41 11.28
N ARG A 327 -17.84 38.13 11.25
CA ARG A 327 -18.14 37.19 12.32
C ARG A 327 -16.91 36.99 13.20
N PRO A 328 -16.87 37.57 14.41
CA PRO A 328 -15.85 37.24 15.39
C PRO A 328 -16.07 35.82 15.91
N THR A 329 -15.15 34.92 15.59
CA THR A 329 -15.09 33.57 16.14
C THR A 329 -14.07 33.53 17.28
N TYR A 330 -14.47 32.95 18.40
CA TYR A 330 -13.64 32.75 19.60
C TYR A 330 -13.61 31.27 19.96
N THR A 331 -12.67 30.85 20.81
CA THR A 331 -12.77 29.56 21.50
C THR A 331 -14.01 29.54 22.40
N ASN A 332 -14.41 30.70 22.93
CA ASN A 332 -15.64 30.88 23.68
C ASN A 332 -16.39 32.16 23.25
N ALA A 333 -17.36 32.02 22.35
CA ALA A 333 -18.17 33.15 21.85
C ALA A 333 -18.97 33.86 22.97
N SER A 334 -19.21 33.19 24.11
CA SER A 334 -19.86 33.77 25.29
C SER A 334 -19.01 34.83 26.00
N LEU A 335 -17.79 35.15 25.54
CA LEU A 335 -17.05 36.31 26.03
C LEU A 335 -17.60 37.64 25.50
N ILE A 336 -18.40 37.61 24.42
CA ILE A 336 -19.09 38.80 23.93
C ILE A 336 -20.39 38.96 24.72
N ASP A 337 -20.59 40.16 25.28
CA ASP A 337 -21.79 40.48 26.02
C ASP A 337 -22.97 40.74 25.05
N PRO A 338 -24.07 39.97 25.13
CA PRO A 338 -25.23 40.17 24.26
C PRO A 338 -25.96 41.49 24.48
N GLU A 339 -25.78 42.15 25.63
CA GLU A 339 -26.36 43.49 25.90
C GLU A 339 -25.70 44.59 25.04
N LEU A 340 -24.58 44.28 24.37
CA LEU A 340 -23.93 45.18 23.42
C LEU A 340 -24.63 45.24 22.05
N ALA A 341 -25.76 44.56 21.86
CA ALA A 341 -26.53 44.60 20.61
C ALA A 341 -26.82 46.05 20.16
N GLY A 342 -26.50 46.36 18.90
CA GLY A 342 -26.66 47.69 18.31
C GLY A 342 -25.58 48.72 18.71
N GLN A 343 -24.68 48.38 19.62
CA GLN A 343 -23.55 49.25 19.96
C GLN A 343 -22.47 49.20 18.89
N THR A 344 -21.66 50.26 18.82
CA THR A 344 -20.48 50.28 17.96
C THR A 344 -19.37 49.50 18.66
N VAL A 345 -18.83 48.50 17.98
CA VAL A 345 -17.79 47.61 18.50
C VAL A 345 -16.64 47.51 17.50
N THR A 346 -15.45 47.23 18.02
CA THR A 346 -14.27 46.89 17.22
C THR A 346 -13.83 45.48 17.57
N ALA A 347 -13.67 44.63 16.55
CA ALA A 347 -13.05 43.32 16.69
C ALA A 347 -11.71 43.29 15.96
N THR A 348 -10.72 42.71 16.61
CA THR A 348 -9.36 42.54 16.07
C THR A 348 -9.04 41.06 16.00
N GLY A 349 -8.44 40.60 14.90
CA GLY A 349 -8.13 39.17 14.74
C GLY A 349 -7.60 38.80 13.36
N TYR A 350 -7.33 37.51 13.17
CA TYR A 350 -6.91 36.96 11.88
C TYR A 350 -8.11 36.56 11.03
N THR A 351 -8.13 36.90 9.74
CA THR A 351 -9.15 36.37 8.82
C THR A 351 -9.03 34.85 8.68
N ILE A 352 -10.16 34.15 8.68
CA ILE A 352 -10.24 32.68 8.57
C ILE A 352 -11.30 32.22 7.56
N GLY A 353 -11.32 32.89 6.41
CA GLY A 353 -12.18 32.54 5.29
C GLY A 353 -13.43 33.40 5.16
N VAL A 354 -14.15 33.14 4.08
CA VAL A 354 -15.31 33.91 3.65
C VAL A 354 -16.50 32.96 3.53
N TYR A 355 -17.61 33.32 4.16
CA TYR A 355 -18.86 32.57 4.03
C TYR A 355 -19.79 33.31 3.07
N LYS A 356 -20.20 32.63 2.00
CA LYS A 356 -20.95 33.23 0.87
C LYS A 356 -20.18 34.44 0.29
N THR A 357 -20.88 35.45 -0.22
CA THR A 357 -20.28 36.67 -0.82
C THR A 357 -20.39 37.90 0.08
N THR A 358 -20.84 37.75 1.33
CA THR A 358 -21.23 38.87 2.21
C THR A 358 -20.69 38.75 3.64
N SER A 359 -19.92 37.71 3.97
CA SER A 359 -19.50 37.47 5.35
C SER A 359 -18.03 37.06 5.46
N VAL A 360 -17.27 37.73 6.32
CA VAL A 360 -15.87 37.41 6.62
C VAL A 360 -15.78 36.86 8.04
N ASN A 361 -15.13 35.71 8.21
CA ASN A 361 -14.86 35.16 9.54
C ASN A 361 -13.50 35.66 10.03
N ILE A 362 -13.41 36.03 11.30
CA ILE A 362 -12.14 36.35 11.97
C ILE A 362 -11.96 35.46 13.20
N MET A 363 -10.76 34.93 13.39
CA MET A 363 -10.30 34.37 14.65
C MET A 363 -9.95 35.55 15.56
N CYS A 364 -10.90 35.89 16.43
CA CYS A 364 -10.90 37.12 17.19
C CYS A 364 -9.91 37.02 18.37
N THR A 365 -9.05 38.02 18.51
CA THR A 365 -8.04 38.13 19.58
C THR A 365 -8.38 39.23 20.57
N ASP A 366 -9.20 40.20 20.17
CA ASP A 366 -9.68 41.27 21.02
C ASP A 366 -11.04 41.80 20.51
N PHE A 367 -11.90 42.23 21.44
CA PHE A 367 -13.20 42.81 21.14
C PHE A 367 -13.56 43.89 22.16
N THR A 368 -13.74 45.11 21.65
CA THR A 368 -13.94 46.29 22.47
C THR A 368 -15.19 47.04 22.02
N VAL A 369 -15.97 47.54 22.96
CA VAL A 369 -17.02 48.51 22.68
C VAL A 369 -16.40 49.91 22.54
N ASP A 370 -16.94 50.73 21.64
CA ASP A 370 -16.51 52.10 21.46
C ASP A 370 -16.61 52.90 22.79
N GLY A 371 -15.55 53.63 23.14
CA GLY A 371 -15.45 54.37 24.41
C GLY A 371 -15.13 53.52 25.65
N ALA A 372 -14.79 52.23 25.52
CA ALA A 372 -14.34 51.41 26.64
C ALA A 372 -13.10 52.00 27.33
N THR A 373 -13.11 52.07 28.67
CA THR A 373 -11.98 52.55 29.48
C THR A 373 -11.11 51.42 30.04
N GLU A 374 -11.63 50.19 30.03
CA GLU A 374 -10.92 48.99 30.51
C GLU A 374 -10.47 48.14 29.32
N SER A 375 -9.24 47.64 29.40
CA SER A 375 -8.64 46.73 28.43
C SER A 375 -8.27 45.43 29.14
N TYR A 376 -8.48 44.31 28.44
CA TYR A 376 -8.21 42.97 28.94
C TYR A 376 -7.02 42.37 28.21
N ILE A 377 -6.03 41.90 28.96
CA ILE A 377 -4.90 41.16 28.41
C ILE A 377 -5.32 39.69 28.28
N PRO A 378 -5.19 39.08 27.09
CA PRO A 378 -5.51 37.66 26.92
C PRO A 378 -4.62 36.76 27.80
N VAL A 379 -5.18 35.68 28.33
CA VAL A 379 -4.50 34.74 29.23
C VAL A 379 -3.25 34.15 28.59
N GLY A 380 -3.29 33.76 27.32
CA GLY A 380 -2.10 33.28 26.61
C GLY A 380 -0.98 34.31 26.55
N VAL A 381 -1.33 35.59 26.34
CA VAL A 381 -0.37 36.71 26.36
C VAL A 381 0.24 36.90 27.76
N VAL A 382 -0.55 36.75 28.82
CA VAL A 382 -0.04 36.76 30.21
C VAL A 382 0.98 35.63 30.42
N LEU A 383 0.66 34.41 29.97
CA LEU A 383 1.53 33.24 30.10
C LEU A 383 2.85 33.40 29.32
N ALA A 384 2.78 33.95 28.11
CA ALA A 384 3.93 34.19 27.25
C ALA A 384 4.84 35.29 27.81
N ASN A 385 4.27 36.35 28.39
CA ASN A 385 5.04 37.50 28.89
C ASN A 385 5.57 37.34 30.33
N GLY A 386 5.16 36.29 31.04
CA GLY A 386 5.72 35.92 32.34
C GLY A 386 5.23 36.81 33.49
N ALA A 387 6.13 37.15 34.42
CA ALA A 387 5.78 37.88 35.63
C ALA A 387 5.39 39.35 35.35
N GLN A 388 4.26 39.79 35.91
CA GLN A 388 3.69 41.13 35.72
C GLN A 388 3.05 41.61 37.04
N GLU A 389 3.35 42.84 37.47
CA GLU A 389 2.86 43.39 38.75
C GLU A 389 1.34 43.59 38.80
N SER A 390 0.73 43.88 37.65
CA SER A 390 -0.73 43.95 37.53
C SER A 390 -1.16 43.59 36.11
N VAL A 391 -2.10 42.66 36.01
CA VAL A 391 -2.81 42.32 34.77
C VAL A 391 -4.30 42.37 35.04
N THR A 392 -5.06 42.85 34.05
CA THR A 392 -6.52 42.74 34.01
C THR A 392 -6.85 41.80 32.87
N THR A 393 -7.49 40.68 33.16
CA THR A 393 -7.90 39.68 32.15
C THR A 393 -9.37 39.31 32.35
N ARG A 394 -9.98 38.70 31.35
CA ARG A 394 -11.39 38.28 31.39
C ARG A 394 -11.49 36.91 30.74
N GLY A 395 -12.21 36.00 31.39
CA GLY A 395 -12.33 34.63 30.91
C GLY A 395 -13.45 33.88 31.61
N VAL A 396 -13.62 32.63 31.21
CA VAL A 396 -14.59 31.70 31.77
C VAL A 396 -13.94 30.89 32.87
N VAL A 397 -14.63 30.75 34.00
CA VAL A 397 -14.26 29.83 35.07
C VAL A 397 -14.50 28.40 34.58
N THR A 398 -13.46 27.58 34.49
CA THR A 398 -13.59 26.20 33.98
C THR A 398 -13.65 25.15 35.09
N VAL A 399 -12.93 25.36 36.20
CA VAL A 399 -12.93 24.48 37.38
C VAL A 399 -12.79 25.33 38.64
N VAL A 400 -13.60 25.05 39.66
CA VAL A 400 -13.50 25.70 40.99
C VAL A 400 -12.85 24.74 41.99
N THR A 401 -11.90 25.27 42.76
CA THR A 401 -11.16 24.57 43.81
C THR A 401 -11.46 25.19 45.17
N THR A 402 -10.99 24.58 46.25
CA THR A 402 -11.14 25.15 47.61
C THR A 402 -10.30 26.40 47.87
N GLN A 403 -9.41 26.81 46.94
CA GLN A 403 -8.54 27.98 47.10
C GLN A 403 -8.43 28.88 45.86
N GLY A 404 -9.31 28.71 44.88
CA GLY A 404 -9.19 29.38 43.58
C GLY A 404 -9.98 28.71 42.49
N PHE A 405 -9.67 29.05 41.24
CA PHE A 405 -10.31 28.46 40.07
C PHE A 405 -9.40 28.53 38.84
N MET A 406 -9.68 27.69 37.84
CA MET A 406 -9.08 27.80 36.51
C MET A 406 -9.84 28.82 35.69
N LEU A 407 -9.12 29.76 35.08
CA LEU A 407 -9.64 30.77 34.16
C LEU A 407 -9.16 30.45 32.74
N CYS A 408 -10.08 30.43 31.78
CA CYS A 408 -9.77 30.24 30.36
C CYS A 408 -10.52 31.28 29.53
N ASP A 409 -9.80 32.04 28.72
CA ASP A 409 -10.37 32.99 27.75
C ASP A 409 -10.33 32.47 26.31
N GLY A 410 -9.88 31.23 26.13
CA GLY A 410 -9.65 30.61 24.84
C GLY A 410 -8.21 30.71 24.34
N THR A 411 -7.49 31.77 24.70
CA THR A 411 -6.07 31.98 24.31
C THR A 411 -5.09 31.26 25.23
N GLY A 412 -5.55 30.86 26.41
CA GLY A 412 -4.80 30.03 27.35
C GLY A 412 -5.64 29.72 28.59
N SER A 413 -5.08 28.92 29.48
CA SER A 413 -5.65 28.58 30.79
C SER A 413 -4.66 28.95 31.89
N ILE A 414 -5.15 29.60 32.96
CA ILE A 414 -4.31 30.00 34.10
C ILE A 414 -5.06 29.76 35.41
N TYR A 415 -4.32 29.36 36.45
CA TYR A 415 -4.89 29.22 37.78
C TYR A 415 -4.99 30.58 38.47
N VAL A 416 -6.16 30.89 39.03
CA VAL A 416 -6.44 32.09 39.81
C VAL A 416 -6.50 31.71 41.28
N TYR A 417 -5.50 32.14 42.05
CA TYR A 417 -5.35 31.79 43.46
C TYR A 417 -6.02 32.83 44.37
N THR A 418 -7.14 32.46 44.99
CA THR A 418 -7.95 33.33 45.86
C THR A 418 -7.71 33.11 47.35
N LYS A 419 -6.79 32.21 47.75
CA LYS A 419 -6.49 31.79 49.14
C LYS A 419 -7.62 31.06 49.88
N SER A 420 -8.87 31.32 49.52
CA SER A 420 -10.08 30.67 50.04
C SER A 420 -10.98 30.22 48.89
N LYS A 421 -12.02 29.44 49.21
CA LYS A 421 -13.04 29.07 48.22
C LYS A 421 -13.62 30.34 47.58
N PRO A 422 -13.77 30.39 46.24
CA PRO A 422 -14.42 31.51 45.56
C PRO A 422 -15.86 31.75 46.06
N ALA A 423 -16.39 32.94 45.81
CA ALA A 423 -17.77 33.28 46.11
C ALA A 423 -18.75 32.31 45.41
N ALA A 424 -19.94 32.12 45.99
CA ALA A 424 -20.87 31.06 45.56
C ALA A 424 -21.42 31.23 44.13
N ASP A 425 -21.37 32.45 43.59
CA ASP A 425 -21.73 32.84 42.22
C ASP A 425 -20.60 32.59 41.20
N ILE A 426 -19.37 32.36 41.68
CA ILE A 426 -18.23 31.97 40.85
C ILE A 426 -18.22 30.45 40.74
N VAL A 427 -18.91 29.95 39.71
CA VAL A 427 -19.01 28.52 39.38
C VAL A 427 -18.45 28.25 37.98
N ALA A 428 -18.27 26.98 37.63
CA ALA A 428 -17.89 26.61 36.27
C ALA A 428 -18.91 27.18 35.26
N GLY A 429 -18.42 27.86 34.22
CA GLY A 429 -19.21 28.56 33.22
C GLY A 429 -19.43 30.04 33.50
N THR A 430 -19.18 30.55 34.71
CA THR A 430 -19.26 31.99 34.99
C THR A 430 -18.16 32.75 34.25
N VAL A 431 -18.51 33.82 33.53
CA VAL A 431 -17.51 34.75 32.97
C VAL A 431 -17.13 35.77 34.04
N VAL A 432 -15.82 35.91 34.30
CA VAL A 432 -15.28 36.81 35.31
C VAL A 432 -14.20 37.73 34.72
N SER A 433 -14.12 38.95 35.26
CA SER A 433 -12.93 39.79 35.14
C SER A 433 -12.02 39.59 36.35
N VAL A 434 -10.72 39.50 36.12
CA VAL A 434 -9.70 39.29 37.15
C VAL A 434 -8.63 40.36 37.01
N LYS A 435 -8.47 41.19 38.04
CA LYS A 435 -7.31 42.07 38.21
C LYS A 435 -6.38 41.47 39.26
N ALA A 436 -5.17 41.09 38.87
CA ALA A 436 -4.27 40.32 39.73
C ALA A 436 -2.81 40.60 39.42
N LYS A 437 -1.90 40.11 40.27
CA LYS A 437 -0.48 39.98 39.94
C LYS A 437 -0.28 38.66 39.20
N ALA A 438 0.45 38.66 38.08
CA ALA A 438 0.86 37.42 37.41
C ALA A 438 2.27 37.06 37.89
N GLU A 439 2.45 35.87 38.47
CA GLU A 439 3.76 35.44 38.97
C GLU A 439 3.95 33.92 38.83
N ALA A 440 5.21 33.51 38.77
CA ALA A 440 5.56 32.09 38.76
C ALA A 440 5.38 31.51 40.16
N TYR A 441 4.66 30.40 40.27
CA TYR A 441 4.52 29.61 41.48
C TYR A 441 4.85 28.16 41.13
N ASN A 442 5.90 27.62 41.74
CA ASN A 442 6.28 26.22 41.54
C ASN A 442 6.42 25.85 40.04
N LYS A 443 7.24 26.63 39.32
CA LYS A 443 7.62 26.51 37.89
C LYS A 443 6.60 26.96 36.82
N THR A 444 5.35 27.23 37.17
CA THR A 444 4.29 27.68 36.23
C THR A 444 3.72 29.04 36.64
N MET A 445 3.07 29.73 35.72
CA MET A 445 2.45 31.04 35.98
C MET A 445 1.07 30.87 36.64
N GLN A 446 0.76 31.73 37.61
CA GLN A 446 -0.58 31.87 38.19
C GLN A 446 -0.96 33.34 38.39
N LEU A 447 -2.24 33.62 38.59
CA LEU A 447 -2.75 34.92 39.04
C LEU A 447 -2.93 34.92 40.56
N SER A 448 -2.25 35.82 41.26
CA SER A 448 -2.27 35.93 42.71
C SER A 448 -2.84 37.27 43.19
N SER A 449 -3.31 37.27 44.44
CA SER A 449 -4.00 38.41 45.07
C SER A 449 -5.09 39.04 44.18
N PRO A 450 -5.98 38.21 43.59
CA PRO A 450 -6.93 38.69 42.59
C PRO A 450 -8.06 39.51 43.21
N THR A 451 -8.48 40.54 42.49
CA THR A 451 -9.83 41.11 42.58
C THR A 451 -10.65 40.47 41.46
N VAL A 452 -11.73 39.76 41.82
CA VAL A 452 -12.57 39.02 40.88
C VAL A 452 -13.95 39.66 40.82
N THR A 453 -14.41 39.98 39.61
CA THR A 453 -15.75 40.52 39.35
C THR A 453 -16.51 39.56 38.46
N ALA A 454 -17.60 38.98 38.96
CA ALA A 454 -18.49 38.14 38.16
C ALA A 454 -19.34 38.99 37.22
N THR A 455 -19.57 38.49 36.01
CA THR A 455 -20.49 39.09 35.04
C THR A 455 -21.81 38.31 35.00
N ALA A 456 -22.86 38.89 34.42
CA ALA A 456 -24.14 38.19 34.21
C ALA A 456 -24.08 37.09 33.13
N ILE A 457 -22.92 36.92 32.47
CA ILE A 457 -22.77 36.04 31.32
C ILE A 457 -22.33 34.65 31.77
N THR A 458 -23.01 33.64 31.23
CA THR A 458 -22.67 32.23 31.42
C THR A 458 -22.27 31.59 30.10
N ALA A 459 -21.29 30.69 30.17
CA ALA A 459 -20.71 30.01 29.04
C ALA A 459 -20.69 28.50 29.26
N ASN A 460 -20.85 27.73 28.19
CA ASN A 460 -20.52 26.31 28.24
C ASN A 460 -19.01 26.15 28.36
N VAL A 461 -18.56 25.42 29.38
CA VAL A 461 -17.16 25.06 29.52
C VAL A 461 -16.87 23.96 28.50
N LYS A 462 -16.01 24.27 27.53
CA LYS A 462 -15.41 23.29 26.61
C LYS A 462 -13.95 23.08 27.00
N PHE A 463 -13.51 21.83 27.03
CA PHE A 463 -12.11 21.49 27.26
C PHE A 463 -11.48 21.06 25.94
N PRO A 464 -10.18 21.31 25.73
CA PRO A 464 -9.45 20.64 24.66
C PRO A 464 -9.42 19.13 24.93
N THR A 465 -9.05 18.34 23.94
CA THR A 465 -8.78 16.92 24.16
C THR A 465 -7.60 16.77 25.11
N ALA A 466 -7.79 15.98 26.17
CA ALA A 466 -6.76 15.72 27.16
C ALA A 466 -5.59 14.96 26.51
N VAL A 467 -4.37 15.45 26.70
CA VAL A 467 -3.16 14.73 26.29
C VAL A 467 -2.92 13.61 27.30
N ALA A 468 -2.87 12.37 26.83
CA ALA A 468 -2.48 11.24 27.67
C ALA A 468 -1.00 11.35 28.03
N LEU A 469 -0.69 11.34 29.33
CA LEU A 469 0.67 11.38 29.84
C LEU A 469 1.02 10.05 30.51
N THR A 470 2.17 9.52 30.14
CA THR A 470 2.83 8.39 30.79
C THR A 470 3.58 8.83 32.06
N GLY A 471 4.12 7.88 32.80
CA GLY A 471 5.04 8.18 33.90
C GLY A 471 6.29 8.95 33.45
N GLU A 472 6.85 8.58 32.31
CA GLU A 472 7.99 9.27 31.69
C GLU A 472 7.63 10.71 31.29
N ASP A 473 6.45 10.94 30.70
CA ASP A 473 6.01 12.29 30.36
C ASP A 473 5.88 13.18 31.60
N LEU A 474 5.45 12.62 32.72
CA LEU A 474 5.39 13.34 33.99
C LEU A 474 6.77 13.56 34.61
N ASP A 475 7.73 12.66 34.40
CA ASP A 475 9.13 12.91 34.74
C ASP A 475 9.69 14.04 33.87
N ASN A 476 9.41 14.07 32.56
CA ASN A 476 9.82 15.15 31.66
C ASN A 476 9.18 16.50 32.04
N TYR A 477 7.97 16.50 32.60
CA TYR A 477 7.34 17.71 33.15
C TYR A 477 8.15 18.34 34.29
N ILE A 478 8.93 17.56 35.04
CA ILE A 478 9.80 18.07 36.11
C ILE A 478 10.83 19.02 35.50
N GLU A 479 11.40 18.66 34.34
CA GLU A 479 12.40 19.46 33.64
C GLU A 479 11.78 20.65 32.91
N SER A 480 10.63 20.44 32.25
CA SER A 480 9.92 21.47 31.48
C SER A 480 8.44 21.55 31.87
N SER A 481 8.13 22.36 32.88
CA SER A 481 6.76 22.50 33.40
C SER A 481 5.92 23.46 32.56
N TYR A 482 4.70 23.06 32.25
CA TYR A 482 3.73 23.83 31.46
C TYR A 482 2.32 23.76 32.06
N ILE A 483 1.39 24.54 31.53
CA ILE A 483 -0.05 24.40 31.83
C ILE A 483 -0.70 23.73 30.62
N ARG A 484 -1.35 22.58 30.84
CA ARG A 484 -1.94 21.77 29.78
C ARG A 484 -3.04 20.89 30.33
N TYR A 485 -4.08 20.66 29.53
CA TYR A 485 -5.13 19.72 29.87
C TYR A 485 -4.69 18.30 29.51
N VAL A 486 -4.66 17.41 30.49
CA VAL A 486 -4.03 16.10 30.41
C VAL A 486 -4.90 15.02 31.02
N THR A 487 -4.56 13.77 30.72
CA THR A 487 -5.08 12.60 31.42
C THR A 487 -3.93 11.64 31.76
N TYR A 488 -3.95 11.03 32.93
CA TYR A 488 -2.97 10.02 33.34
C TYR A 488 -3.60 9.05 34.35
N THR A 489 -3.04 7.86 34.49
CA THR A 489 -3.53 6.87 35.45
C THR A 489 -2.49 6.56 36.52
N GLY A 490 -2.96 6.11 37.67
CA GLY A 490 -2.07 5.65 38.73
C GLY A 490 -2.84 5.29 39.98
N THR A 491 -2.13 4.82 41.01
CA THR A 491 -2.75 4.46 42.28
C THR A 491 -2.87 5.70 43.17
N LEU A 492 -4.10 6.05 43.55
CA LEU A 492 -4.36 7.14 44.48
C LEU A 492 -3.92 6.73 45.89
N LYS A 493 -3.24 7.64 46.57
CA LYS A 493 -2.92 7.56 47.99
C LYS A 493 -3.37 8.82 48.68
N VAL A 494 -4.34 8.67 49.57
CA VAL A 494 -4.81 9.71 50.48
C VAL A 494 -3.96 9.67 51.73
N SER A 495 -3.39 10.81 52.11
CA SER A 495 -2.58 10.93 53.31
C SER A 495 -2.89 12.21 54.06
N LYS A 496 -2.75 12.20 55.38
CA LYS A 496 -2.99 13.37 56.22
C LYS A 496 -1.66 13.98 56.65
N SER A 497 -1.49 15.28 56.45
CA SER A 497 -0.36 16.07 56.94
C SER A 497 -0.89 17.28 57.72
N GLY A 498 -0.78 17.22 59.05
CA GLY A 498 -1.40 18.20 59.94
C GLY A 498 -2.92 18.26 59.75
N ASN A 499 -3.44 19.43 59.42
CA ASN A 499 -4.87 19.68 59.18
C ASN A 499 -5.30 19.49 57.71
N PHE A 500 -4.40 19.06 56.82
CA PHE A 500 -4.68 18.94 55.39
C PHE A 500 -4.57 17.49 54.91
N PHE A 501 -5.41 17.12 53.95
CA PHE A 501 -5.27 15.88 53.17
C PHE A 501 -4.45 16.15 51.90
N ASN A 502 -3.57 15.22 51.57
CA ASN A 502 -2.84 15.17 50.30
C ASN A 502 -3.36 13.98 49.49
N TYR A 503 -3.57 14.22 48.20
CA TYR A 503 -4.16 13.28 47.25
C TYR A 503 -3.13 12.99 46.17
N ASN A 504 -2.17 12.12 46.48
CA ASN A 504 -1.05 11.83 45.59
C ASN A 504 -1.36 10.60 44.75
N VAL A 505 -1.02 10.65 43.47
CA VAL A 505 -1.22 9.57 42.52
C VAL A 505 0.14 9.03 42.14
N LYS A 506 0.40 7.78 42.55
CA LYS A 506 1.57 7.04 42.07
C LYS A 506 1.29 6.62 40.65
N VAL A 507 1.87 7.33 39.69
CA VAL A 507 1.70 7.05 38.26
C VAL A 507 2.57 5.86 37.88
N ASP A 508 2.02 5.00 37.04
CA ASP A 508 2.73 3.81 36.56
C ASP A 508 3.93 4.24 35.71
N ASP A 509 5.04 3.51 35.82
CA ASP A 509 6.29 3.73 35.08
C ASP A 509 7.00 5.08 35.30
N ALA A 510 6.51 5.93 36.20
CA ALA A 510 7.21 7.15 36.62
C ALA A 510 8.37 6.80 37.58
N ALA A 511 9.57 7.29 37.27
CA ALA A 511 10.74 7.14 38.11
C ALA A 511 10.73 8.09 39.31
N THR A 512 10.34 9.35 39.10
CA THR A 512 10.41 10.41 40.12
C THR A 512 9.06 11.08 40.38
N ALA A 513 8.35 11.41 39.30
CA ALA A 513 7.13 12.19 39.33
C ALA A 513 5.99 11.46 40.03
N GLN A 514 5.16 12.25 40.73
CA GLN A 514 3.90 11.79 41.29
C GLN A 514 2.82 12.80 40.93
N GLY A 515 1.67 12.33 40.47
CA GLY A 515 0.50 13.18 40.35
C GLY A 515 0.06 13.69 41.72
N SER A 516 -0.52 14.88 41.78
CA SER A 516 -1.03 15.50 43.01
C SER A 516 -2.33 16.22 42.70
N ILE A 517 -3.46 15.68 43.15
CA ILE A 517 -4.78 16.28 42.89
C ILE A 517 -4.91 17.54 43.76
N TYR A 518 -4.95 18.69 43.10
CA TYR A 518 -4.84 19.98 43.75
C TYR A 518 -6.19 20.54 44.16
N ARG A 519 -6.43 20.60 45.48
CA ARG A 519 -7.52 21.38 46.11
C ARG A 519 -8.91 21.09 45.54
N TYR A 520 -9.15 19.84 45.14
CA TYR A 520 -10.43 19.41 44.56
C TYR A 520 -11.58 19.69 45.54
N ALA A 521 -12.72 20.13 45.00
CA ALA A 521 -13.85 20.58 45.81
C ALA A 521 -14.59 19.44 46.52
N ASP A 522 -14.63 18.25 45.91
CA ASP A 522 -15.28 17.06 46.44
C ASP A 522 -14.24 16.08 47.02
N GLU A 523 -13.77 16.39 48.23
CA GLU A 523 -12.79 15.56 48.93
C GLU A 523 -13.32 14.16 49.29
N GLU A 524 -14.63 13.98 49.43
CA GLU A 524 -15.24 12.70 49.79
C GLU A 524 -15.18 11.72 48.61
N ALA A 525 -15.39 12.20 47.39
CA ALA A 525 -15.18 11.40 46.17
C ALA A 525 -13.74 10.87 46.08
N LEU A 526 -12.73 11.66 46.46
CA LEU A 526 -11.33 11.23 46.46
C LEU A 526 -11.03 10.23 47.58
N LYS A 527 -11.58 10.44 48.79
CA LYS A 527 -11.41 9.50 49.91
C LYS A 527 -11.99 8.12 49.59
N ALA A 528 -13.09 8.06 48.84
CA ALA A 528 -13.70 6.80 48.39
C ALA A 528 -12.84 6.01 47.38
N LEU A 529 -11.85 6.66 46.77
CA LEU A 529 -10.93 6.07 45.79
C LEU A 529 -9.53 5.78 46.38
N ASP A 530 -9.34 5.93 47.69
CA ASP A 530 -8.04 5.68 48.33
C ASP A 530 -7.55 4.24 48.08
N GLY A 531 -6.28 4.11 47.68
CA GLY A 531 -5.63 2.85 47.33
C GLY A 531 -6.05 2.25 45.98
N LYS A 532 -6.99 2.86 45.25
CA LYS A 532 -7.44 2.37 43.94
C LYS A 532 -6.60 2.92 42.80
N LYS A 533 -6.54 2.17 41.69
CA LYS A 533 -6.05 2.69 40.42
C LYS A 533 -7.13 3.59 39.81
N ILE A 534 -6.76 4.83 39.51
CA ILE A 534 -7.67 5.87 39.02
C ILE A 534 -7.18 6.46 37.72
N THR A 535 -8.11 6.99 36.93
CA THR A 535 -7.83 7.91 35.82
C THR A 535 -8.09 9.34 36.28
N VAL A 536 -7.09 10.20 36.11
CA VAL A 536 -7.17 11.62 36.45
C VAL A 536 -7.20 12.43 35.16
N THR A 537 -8.17 13.32 35.00
CA THR A 537 -8.22 14.27 33.89
C THR A 537 -8.30 15.70 34.43
N GLY A 538 -7.47 16.61 33.91
CA GLY A 538 -7.39 17.97 34.44
C GLY A 538 -6.27 18.81 33.87
N TYR A 539 -6.08 20.02 34.41
CA TYR A 539 -4.98 20.89 34.06
C TYR A 539 -3.78 20.67 34.98
N LEU A 540 -2.60 20.42 34.40
CA LEU A 540 -1.35 20.57 35.14
C LEU A 540 -1.14 22.05 35.44
N ILE A 541 -0.85 22.40 36.70
CA ILE A 541 -0.77 23.80 37.11
C ILE A 541 0.47 24.16 37.90
N SER A 542 1.28 23.22 38.40
CA SER A 542 2.56 23.50 39.08
C SER A 542 3.32 22.23 39.48
N LEU A 543 4.60 22.37 39.86
CA LEU A 543 5.44 21.31 40.41
C LEU A 543 5.87 21.64 41.86
N SER A 544 5.33 20.90 42.83
CA SER A 544 5.69 21.08 44.25
C SER A 544 6.65 20.01 44.77
N GLY A 545 7.54 20.39 45.70
CA GLY A 545 8.48 19.47 46.33
C GLY A 545 9.43 18.73 45.36
N GLY A 546 9.62 19.27 44.15
CA GLY A 546 10.50 18.70 43.12
C GLY A 546 9.96 17.46 42.39
N LYS A 547 8.76 16.97 42.73
CA LYS A 547 8.20 15.74 42.13
C LYS A 547 6.68 15.67 42.04
N TYR A 548 5.96 16.49 42.82
CA TYR A 548 4.50 16.45 42.87
C TYR A 548 3.93 17.36 41.79
N VAL A 549 3.47 16.75 40.71
CA VAL A 549 2.82 17.40 39.57
C VAL A 549 1.38 17.72 39.96
N ASN A 550 1.11 18.98 40.28
CA ASN A 550 -0.19 19.43 40.76
C ASN A 550 -1.18 19.57 39.61
N THR A 551 -2.32 18.91 39.75
CA THR A 551 -3.38 18.85 38.73
C THR A 551 -4.68 19.37 39.30
N VAL A 552 -5.25 20.41 38.67
CA VAL A 552 -6.64 20.82 38.93
C VAL A 552 -7.55 19.98 38.06
N ILE A 553 -8.28 19.05 38.69
CA ILE A 553 -9.02 17.99 37.99
C ILE A 553 -10.41 18.44 37.56
N THR A 554 -10.84 17.95 36.40
CA THR A 554 -12.22 18.02 35.90
C THR A 554 -12.97 16.72 36.14
N SER A 555 -12.26 15.59 36.15
CA SER A 555 -12.80 14.29 36.50
C SER A 555 -11.76 13.39 37.16
N VAL A 556 -12.26 12.47 37.99
CA VAL A 556 -11.50 11.38 38.59
C VAL A 556 -12.42 10.18 38.74
N GLU A 557 -11.97 9.02 38.28
CA GLU A 557 -12.74 7.78 38.31
C GLU A 557 -11.83 6.56 38.49
N GLU A 558 -12.39 5.44 38.96
CA GLU A 558 -11.67 4.17 39.04
C GLU A 558 -11.33 3.67 37.63
N ALA A 559 -10.08 3.27 37.40
CA ALA A 559 -9.63 2.84 36.08
C ALA A 559 -10.26 1.50 35.70
N THR A 560 -10.96 1.45 34.56
CA THR A 560 -11.46 0.20 33.95
C THR A 560 -10.31 -0.60 33.33
N ALA A 561 -10.48 -1.91 33.07
CA ALA A 561 -9.43 -2.72 32.42
C ALA A 561 -9.02 -2.16 31.03
N ALA A 562 -9.96 -1.54 30.31
CA ALA A 562 -9.69 -0.82 29.07
C ALA A 562 -8.94 0.50 29.31
N ALA A 563 -9.29 1.29 30.34
CA ALA A 563 -8.55 2.50 30.73
C ALA A 563 -7.15 2.21 31.32
N ALA A 564 -6.97 1.05 31.95
CA ALA A 564 -5.68 0.58 32.42
C ALA A 564 -4.75 0.18 31.26
N ALA A 565 -5.31 -0.19 30.09
CA ALA A 565 -4.56 -0.41 28.86
C ALA A 565 -4.15 0.90 28.16
N PHE A 566 -4.84 2.02 28.42
CA PHE A 566 -4.43 3.35 27.92
C PHE A 566 -3.15 3.87 28.58
N ALA A 567 -2.77 3.35 29.76
CA ALA A 567 -1.62 3.82 30.53
C ALA A 567 -0.33 3.03 30.29
N THR A 568 -0.42 1.87 29.67
CA THR A 568 0.73 1.16 29.10
C THR A 568 0.64 1.33 27.60
N ARG A 569 1.12 2.45 27.06
CA ARG A 569 1.54 2.44 25.66
C ARG A 569 2.86 1.66 25.63
N ALA A 570 2.76 0.33 25.73
CA ALA A 570 3.55 -0.46 24.81
C ALA A 570 3.30 0.19 23.46
N VAL A 571 4.35 0.67 22.80
CA VAL A 571 4.22 1.13 21.44
C VAL A 571 3.44 0.03 20.73
N ASP A 572 2.31 0.36 20.13
CA ASP A 572 1.46 -0.64 19.50
C ASP A 572 2.28 -1.16 18.32
N THR A 573 2.96 -2.27 18.56
CA THR A 573 3.83 -2.93 17.61
C THR A 573 3.13 -4.18 17.17
N GLU A 574 2.96 -4.32 15.87
CA GLU A 574 2.49 -5.55 15.25
C GLU A 574 3.68 -6.30 14.66
N GLU A 575 3.67 -7.63 14.83
CA GLU A 575 4.60 -8.49 14.11
C GLU A 575 4.22 -8.53 12.63
N LYS A 576 5.20 -8.21 11.77
CA LYS A 576 5.10 -8.30 10.32
C LYS A 576 6.12 -9.28 9.75
N LEU A 577 5.70 -9.91 8.67
CA LEU A 577 6.52 -10.76 7.83
C LEU A 577 6.68 -10.10 6.46
N ALA A 578 7.88 -10.19 5.89
CA ALA A 578 8.15 -9.78 4.51
C ALA A 578 9.07 -10.78 3.83
N VAL A 579 8.90 -10.96 2.51
CA VAL A 579 9.75 -11.85 1.71
C VAL A 579 10.77 -11.01 0.94
N TYR A 580 12.03 -11.40 1.01
CA TYR A 580 13.14 -10.79 0.29
C TYR A 580 13.77 -11.79 -0.68
N TYR A 581 14.31 -11.28 -1.78
CA TYR A 581 14.98 -12.03 -2.83
C TYR A 581 16.42 -11.52 -3.01
N TYR A 582 17.37 -12.42 -3.23
CA TYR A 582 18.76 -12.08 -3.49
C TYR A 582 19.08 -12.18 -5.00
N ASP A 583 19.44 -11.05 -5.60
CA ASP A 583 19.72 -10.93 -7.05
C ASP A 583 21.16 -11.31 -7.46
N GLY A 584 21.90 -11.98 -6.57
CA GLY A 584 23.33 -12.26 -6.75
C GLY A 584 24.24 -11.16 -6.22
N SER A 585 23.73 -9.94 -6.00
CA SER A 585 24.49 -8.79 -5.50
C SER A 585 23.94 -8.16 -4.21
N LYS A 586 22.61 -8.13 -4.05
CA LYS A 586 21.91 -7.52 -2.92
C LYS A 586 20.57 -8.19 -2.65
N TRP A 587 20.11 -8.05 -1.42
CA TRP A 587 18.74 -8.37 -1.03
C TRP A 587 17.80 -7.22 -1.42
N ALA A 588 16.59 -7.55 -1.86
CA ALA A 588 15.50 -6.60 -2.09
C ALA A 588 14.16 -7.27 -1.76
N ALA A 589 13.11 -6.48 -1.52
CA ALA A 589 11.77 -7.02 -1.35
C ALA A 589 11.39 -7.86 -2.58
N ALA A 590 10.86 -9.06 -2.38
CA ALA A 590 10.53 -9.98 -3.45
C ALA A 590 9.33 -9.45 -4.24
N ALA A 591 9.59 -8.91 -5.43
CA ALA A 591 8.55 -8.40 -6.32
C ALA A 591 7.54 -9.51 -6.66
N GLY A 592 6.25 -9.17 -6.76
CA GLY A 592 5.19 -10.13 -7.06
C GLY A 592 4.99 -11.21 -5.99
N THR A 593 5.54 -11.06 -4.79
CA THR A 593 5.41 -12.02 -3.69
C THR A 593 4.75 -11.37 -2.48
N LEU A 594 3.77 -12.06 -1.91
CA LEU A 594 3.11 -11.69 -0.65
C LEU A 594 3.31 -12.80 0.38
N ILE A 595 3.26 -12.44 1.66
CA ILE A 595 3.18 -13.38 2.76
C ILE A 595 1.98 -13.02 3.64
N VAL A 596 1.23 -14.03 4.07
CA VAL A 596 0.10 -13.85 4.97
C VAL A 596 0.62 -13.52 6.37
N ASN A 597 0.33 -12.31 6.86
CA ASN A 597 0.79 -11.86 8.16
C ASN A 597 -0.11 -12.39 9.31
N PRO A 598 0.36 -12.39 10.56
CA PRO A 598 -0.46 -12.76 11.73
C PRO A 598 -1.80 -11.99 11.81
N ALA A 599 -1.78 -10.69 11.49
CA ALA A 599 -2.99 -9.86 11.44
C ALA A 599 -3.97 -10.29 10.33
N ASP A 600 -3.44 -10.77 9.19
CA ASP A 600 -4.27 -11.24 8.07
C ASP A 600 -4.99 -12.55 8.45
N TYR A 601 -4.33 -13.48 9.15
CA TYR A 601 -4.99 -14.67 9.71
C TYR A 601 -6.13 -14.30 10.65
N THR A 602 -5.89 -13.34 11.55
CA THR A 602 -6.90 -12.84 12.48
C THR A 602 -8.09 -12.24 11.74
N ALA A 603 -7.85 -11.44 10.69
CA ALA A 603 -8.91 -10.88 9.84
C ALA A 603 -9.73 -11.96 9.11
N MET A 604 -9.10 -13.09 8.78
CA MET A 604 -9.77 -14.27 8.20
C MET A 604 -10.50 -15.15 9.24
N GLY A 605 -10.47 -14.78 10.53
CA GLY A 605 -11.04 -15.56 11.63
C GLY A 605 -10.22 -16.80 11.99
N LEU A 606 -8.94 -16.82 11.61
CA LEU A 606 -7.98 -17.90 11.86
C LEU A 606 -6.99 -17.48 12.96
N ARG A 607 -6.41 -18.47 13.64
CA ARG A 607 -5.47 -18.21 14.74
C ARG A 607 -4.06 -17.88 14.26
N SER A 608 -3.52 -18.65 13.32
CA SER A 608 -2.10 -18.55 12.92
C SER A 608 -1.76 -19.23 11.59
N ASP A 609 -2.58 -20.17 11.12
CA ASP A 609 -2.28 -20.98 9.95
C ASP A 609 -3.55 -21.44 9.22
N PHE A 610 -3.36 -21.86 7.98
CA PHE A 610 -4.32 -22.67 7.25
C PHE A 610 -4.18 -24.14 7.63
N SER A 611 -5.18 -24.95 7.30
CA SER A 611 -5.16 -26.39 7.57
C SER A 611 -6.06 -27.14 6.58
N SER A 612 -6.17 -28.46 6.72
CA SER A 612 -7.14 -29.23 5.93
C SER A 612 -8.61 -28.81 6.21
N SER A 613 -8.93 -28.34 7.42
CA SER A 613 -10.26 -27.81 7.74
C SER A 613 -10.43 -26.36 7.29
N ASN A 614 -9.36 -25.58 7.36
CA ASN A 614 -9.29 -24.17 6.94
C ASN A 614 -8.43 -24.06 5.68
N ALA A 615 -8.93 -24.62 4.57
CA ALA A 615 -8.18 -24.73 3.32
C ALA A 615 -7.88 -23.33 2.73
N PRO A 616 -6.63 -23.04 2.32
CA PRO A 616 -6.23 -21.71 1.83
C PRO A 616 -7.03 -21.26 0.60
N GLU A 617 -7.49 -22.19 -0.24
CA GLU A 617 -8.30 -21.91 -1.42
C GLU A 617 -9.64 -21.22 -1.11
N LYS A 618 -10.12 -21.32 0.14
CA LYS A 618 -11.34 -20.64 0.60
C LYS A 618 -11.13 -19.17 1.00
N TYR A 619 -9.88 -18.75 1.19
CA TYR A 619 -9.56 -17.46 1.79
C TYR A 619 -8.61 -16.61 0.94
N LEU A 620 -7.59 -17.24 0.35
CA LEU A 620 -6.54 -16.54 -0.40
C LEU A 620 -7.07 -15.72 -1.60
N PRO A 621 -8.08 -16.17 -2.37
CA PRO A 621 -8.65 -15.33 -3.42
C PRO A 621 -9.21 -13.99 -2.92
N ASP A 622 -9.91 -13.98 -1.79
CA ASP A 622 -10.46 -12.75 -1.19
C ASP A 622 -9.38 -11.91 -0.52
N PHE A 623 -8.43 -12.54 0.15
CA PHE A 623 -7.23 -11.87 0.68
C PHE A 623 -6.49 -11.11 -0.44
N LEU A 624 -6.25 -11.76 -1.57
CA LEU A 624 -5.59 -11.14 -2.73
C LEU A 624 -6.41 -10.02 -3.34
N ARG A 625 -7.73 -10.16 -3.42
CA ARG A 625 -8.63 -9.08 -3.87
C ARG A 625 -8.52 -7.83 -2.99
N LEU A 626 -8.31 -8.00 -1.68
CA LEU A 626 -8.12 -6.88 -0.75
C LEU A 626 -6.72 -6.25 -0.84
N LYS A 627 -5.67 -7.07 -1.02
CA LYS A 627 -4.28 -6.60 -1.09
C LYS A 627 -3.91 -6.04 -2.47
N GLN A 628 -4.57 -6.50 -3.54
CA GLN A 628 -4.31 -6.14 -4.93
C GLN A 628 -5.63 -5.73 -5.65
N PRO A 629 -6.32 -4.65 -5.19
CA PRO A 629 -7.66 -4.29 -5.67
C PRO A 629 -7.71 -3.82 -7.13
N TYR A 630 -6.57 -3.51 -7.74
CA TYR A 630 -6.45 -2.99 -9.11
C TYR A 630 -5.70 -3.93 -10.05
N ALA A 631 -5.61 -5.22 -9.69
CA ALA A 631 -4.98 -6.24 -10.53
C ALA A 631 -5.62 -6.26 -11.93
N GLN A 632 -4.78 -6.28 -12.95
CA GLN A 632 -5.22 -6.44 -14.34
C GLN A 632 -5.31 -7.94 -14.66
N PRO A 633 -6.13 -8.36 -15.66
CA PRO A 633 -6.10 -9.73 -16.15
C PRO A 633 -4.67 -10.19 -16.43
N GLU A 634 -4.39 -11.46 -16.13
CA GLU A 634 -3.07 -12.12 -16.25
C GLU A 634 -2.02 -11.67 -15.21
N ALA A 635 -2.35 -10.75 -14.30
CA ALA A 635 -1.47 -10.45 -13.16
C ALA A 635 -1.28 -11.71 -12.30
N SER A 636 -0.04 -12.05 -11.96
CA SER A 636 0.29 -13.16 -11.07
C SER A 636 0.94 -12.70 -9.77
N VAL A 637 0.75 -13.50 -8.72
CA VAL A 637 1.34 -13.27 -7.39
C VAL A 637 1.65 -14.59 -6.71
N TYR A 638 2.84 -14.68 -6.11
CA TYR A 638 3.19 -15.77 -5.21
C TYR A 638 2.71 -15.44 -3.79
N VAL A 639 2.02 -16.36 -3.13
CA VAL A 639 1.53 -16.18 -1.77
C VAL A 639 2.15 -17.22 -0.86
N ALA A 640 3.03 -16.78 0.03
CA ALA A 640 3.59 -17.58 1.11
C ALA A 640 2.66 -17.57 2.33
N TYR A 641 2.50 -18.71 3.00
CA TYR A 641 1.61 -18.84 4.16
C TYR A 641 2.01 -20.02 5.06
N ALA A 642 1.65 -19.94 6.33
CA ALA A 642 1.74 -21.02 7.30
C ALA A 642 0.59 -22.04 7.11
N TYR A 643 0.91 -23.33 7.12
CA TYR A 643 -0.05 -24.44 6.99
C TYR A 643 0.20 -25.53 8.03
N TYR A 644 -0.79 -25.84 8.85
CA TYR A 644 -0.77 -26.95 9.79
C TYR A 644 -1.16 -28.26 9.11
N ASN A 645 -0.19 -29.16 8.95
CA ASN A 645 -0.37 -30.45 8.26
C ASN A 645 -0.96 -31.56 9.14
N GLY A 646 -1.44 -31.22 10.35
CA GLY A 646 -1.91 -32.18 11.35
C GLY A 646 -0.84 -32.63 12.35
N LYS A 647 0.43 -32.28 12.13
CA LYS A 647 1.55 -32.56 13.03
C LYS A 647 2.37 -31.32 13.36
N SER A 648 2.72 -30.52 12.35
CA SER A 648 3.51 -29.30 12.47
C SER A 648 3.00 -28.24 11.51
N THR A 649 3.30 -26.98 11.81
CA THR A 649 3.07 -25.87 10.90
C THR A 649 4.30 -25.70 10.01
N GLU A 650 4.08 -25.73 8.71
CA GLU A 650 5.12 -25.56 7.68
C GLU A 650 4.78 -24.35 6.79
N ARG A 651 5.79 -23.74 6.18
CA ARG A 651 5.55 -22.71 5.15
C ARG A 651 5.21 -23.38 3.83
N ARG A 652 4.10 -22.95 3.24
CA ARG A 652 3.72 -23.26 1.86
C ARG A 652 3.73 -21.98 1.04
N ALA A 653 3.77 -22.16 -0.27
CA ALA A 653 3.63 -21.07 -1.22
C ALA A 653 2.84 -21.58 -2.42
N ASP A 654 1.90 -20.78 -2.91
CA ASP A 654 1.14 -21.05 -4.13
C ASP A 654 1.15 -19.80 -5.02
N GLU A 655 1.04 -19.99 -6.33
CA GLU A 655 0.84 -18.89 -7.27
C GLU A 655 -0.65 -18.70 -7.53
N TYR A 656 -1.07 -17.45 -7.65
CA TYR A 656 -2.42 -17.08 -8.08
C TYR A 656 -2.34 -16.16 -9.29
N VAL A 657 -3.23 -16.34 -10.25
CA VAL A 657 -3.37 -15.51 -11.45
C VAL A 657 -4.75 -14.88 -11.45
N PHE A 658 -4.83 -13.59 -11.74
CA PHE A 658 -6.09 -12.87 -11.85
C PHE A 658 -6.71 -13.08 -13.23
N ASP A 659 -7.88 -13.70 -13.30
CA ASP A 659 -8.57 -13.99 -14.58
C ASP A 659 -9.36 -12.81 -15.15
N GLY A 660 -9.28 -11.64 -14.50
CA GLY A 660 -10.08 -10.45 -14.78
C GLY A 660 -11.31 -10.29 -13.88
N SER A 661 -11.66 -11.33 -13.13
CA SER A 661 -12.79 -11.33 -12.18
C SER A 661 -12.40 -11.84 -10.78
N ALA A 662 -11.54 -12.85 -10.70
CA ALA A 662 -11.12 -13.50 -9.47
C ALA A 662 -9.66 -13.94 -9.53
N TRP A 663 -9.05 -14.09 -8.36
CA TRP A 663 -7.74 -14.71 -8.21
C TRP A 663 -7.90 -16.23 -8.18
N VAL A 664 -7.32 -16.90 -9.16
CA VAL A 664 -7.38 -18.36 -9.32
C VAL A 664 -6.01 -18.95 -9.05
N LYS A 665 -5.95 -19.99 -8.22
CA LYS A 665 -4.69 -20.70 -7.92
C LYS A 665 -4.15 -21.32 -9.21
N ASN A 666 -2.91 -21.02 -9.55
CA ASN A 666 -2.20 -21.70 -10.62
C ASN A 666 -1.84 -23.12 -10.13
N ALA A 667 -2.51 -24.11 -10.72
CA ALA A 667 -2.27 -25.52 -10.44
C ALA A 667 -1.24 -26.15 -11.39
N GLY A 668 -0.58 -25.36 -12.24
CA GLY A 668 0.32 -25.85 -13.28
C GLY A 668 -0.42 -26.51 -14.45
N ILE A 669 -1.73 -26.27 -14.58
CA ILE A 669 -2.56 -26.92 -15.60
C ILE A 669 -2.62 -26.02 -16.84
N VAL A 670 -2.06 -26.48 -17.94
CA VAL A 670 -2.06 -25.80 -19.24
C VAL A 670 -2.85 -26.59 -20.27
N GLU A 671 -3.32 -25.92 -21.32
CA GLU A 671 -3.87 -26.60 -22.50
C GLU A 671 -2.74 -27.03 -23.43
N GLN A 672 -2.82 -28.27 -23.93
CA GLN A 672 -1.90 -28.86 -24.90
C GLN A 672 -2.72 -29.47 -26.03
N THR A 673 -2.37 -29.16 -27.28
CA THR A 673 -2.98 -29.77 -28.47
C THR A 673 -2.03 -30.82 -29.05
N ASP A 674 -2.45 -32.08 -28.98
CA ASP A 674 -1.71 -33.22 -29.53
C ASP A 674 -2.37 -33.72 -30.82
N GLN A 675 -1.57 -34.13 -31.80
CA GLN A 675 -2.06 -34.76 -33.03
C GLN A 675 -2.02 -36.28 -32.92
N PHE A 676 -3.05 -36.94 -33.45
CA PHE A 676 -3.14 -38.38 -33.55
C PHE A 676 -3.52 -38.78 -34.97
N ILE A 677 -2.82 -39.76 -35.54
CA ILE A 677 -3.09 -40.29 -36.87
C ILE A 677 -3.52 -41.75 -36.79
N LYS A 678 -4.41 -42.16 -37.70
CA LYS A 678 -4.78 -43.57 -37.85
C LYS A 678 -3.85 -44.24 -38.84
N ASN A 679 -2.99 -45.14 -38.35
CA ASN A 679 -2.05 -45.91 -39.15
C ASN A 679 -2.19 -47.41 -38.82
N ASN A 680 -2.18 -48.26 -39.86
CA ASN A 680 -2.35 -49.71 -39.72
C ASN A 680 -3.53 -50.13 -38.81
N GLY A 681 -4.66 -49.42 -38.93
CA GLY A 681 -5.88 -49.67 -38.15
C GLY A 681 -5.84 -49.21 -36.69
N LYS A 682 -4.76 -48.57 -36.25
CA LYS A 682 -4.58 -48.05 -34.88
C LYS A 682 -4.40 -46.55 -34.89
N TRP A 683 -4.99 -45.86 -33.92
CA TRP A 683 -4.61 -44.48 -33.63
C TRP A 683 -3.25 -44.47 -32.96
N VAL A 684 -2.38 -43.55 -33.35
CA VAL A 684 -1.06 -43.36 -32.76
C VAL A 684 -0.83 -41.86 -32.61
N TRP A 685 -0.19 -41.44 -31.52
CA TRP A 685 0.22 -40.05 -31.32
C TRP A 685 1.30 -39.68 -32.34
N ASP A 686 1.13 -38.51 -32.96
CA ASP A 686 2.00 -37.99 -34.01
C ASP A 686 2.60 -36.64 -33.58
N PRO A 687 3.87 -36.62 -33.13
CA PRO A 687 4.54 -35.39 -32.73
C PRO A 687 5.16 -34.62 -33.90
N SER A 688 4.79 -34.92 -35.15
CA SER A 688 5.29 -34.17 -36.30
C SER A 688 4.91 -32.69 -36.20
N VAL A 689 5.85 -31.81 -36.54
CA VAL A 689 5.67 -30.35 -36.43
C VAL A 689 5.87 -29.66 -37.78
N THR A 690 5.14 -28.55 -37.96
CA THR A 690 5.38 -27.62 -39.07
C THR A 690 5.83 -26.29 -38.51
N ILE A 691 7.07 -25.92 -38.81
CA ILE A 691 7.71 -24.68 -38.36
C ILE A 691 7.60 -23.68 -39.52
N VAL A 692 6.89 -22.58 -39.31
CA VAL A 692 6.70 -21.54 -40.32
C VAL A 692 7.60 -20.34 -40.02
N LEU A 693 8.71 -20.23 -40.76
CA LEU A 693 9.65 -19.12 -40.68
C LEU A 693 9.23 -18.02 -41.67
N THR A 694 8.34 -17.14 -41.21
CA THR A 694 7.80 -16.04 -42.00
C THR A 694 8.91 -15.05 -42.43
N PRO A 695 9.02 -14.72 -43.73
CA PRO A 695 9.93 -13.68 -44.21
C PRO A 695 9.53 -12.28 -43.73
N GLY A 696 10.50 -11.51 -43.28
CA GLY A 696 10.31 -10.13 -42.85
C GLY A 696 11.10 -9.78 -41.60
N LYS A 697 11.24 -8.48 -41.36
CA LYS A 697 11.87 -7.95 -40.15
C LYS A 697 10.96 -8.18 -38.94
N ASN A 698 11.56 -8.33 -37.76
CA ASN A 698 10.87 -8.47 -36.46
C ASN A 698 9.93 -9.69 -36.37
N GLN A 699 10.27 -10.79 -37.03
CA GLN A 699 9.55 -12.06 -36.89
C GLN A 699 10.26 -12.90 -35.82
N PRO A 700 9.69 -13.08 -34.61
CA PRO A 700 10.42 -13.66 -33.48
C PRO A 700 10.96 -15.07 -33.76
N LEU A 701 10.12 -15.95 -34.31
CA LEU A 701 10.50 -17.34 -34.63
C LEU A 701 11.55 -17.40 -35.75
N SER A 702 11.37 -16.63 -36.83
CA SER A 702 12.37 -16.52 -37.90
C SER A 702 13.70 -15.99 -37.37
N THR A 703 13.66 -14.99 -36.50
CA THR A 703 14.87 -14.40 -35.88
C THR A 703 15.60 -15.46 -35.05
N LEU A 704 14.89 -16.24 -34.22
CA LEU A 704 15.47 -17.30 -33.42
C LEU A 704 16.20 -18.35 -34.28
N TYR A 705 15.52 -18.92 -35.28
CA TYR A 705 16.11 -19.97 -36.12
C TYR A 705 17.27 -19.46 -36.95
N PHE A 706 17.11 -18.32 -37.63
CA PHE A 706 18.17 -17.82 -38.48
C PHE A 706 19.34 -17.26 -37.68
N GLN A 707 19.13 -16.72 -36.47
CA GLN A 707 20.24 -16.35 -35.60
C GLN A 707 20.98 -17.59 -35.11
N ALA A 708 20.28 -18.67 -34.76
CA ALA A 708 20.92 -19.94 -34.42
C ALA A 708 21.75 -20.50 -35.59
N CYS A 709 21.30 -20.37 -36.84
CA CYS A 709 22.10 -20.70 -38.02
C CYS A 709 23.39 -19.86 -38.07
N VAL A 710 23.27 -18.53 -37.92
CA VAL A 710 24.40 -17.59 -37.97
C VAL A 710 25.42 -17.90 -36.87
N ASP A 711 24.94 -18.13 -35.65
CA ASP A 711 25.78 -18.43 -34.49
C ASP A 711 26.47 -19.79 -34.65
N TRP A 712 25.75 -20.79 -35.16
CA TRP A 712 26.31 -22.11 -35.45
C TRP A 712 27.41 -22.03 -36.51
N VAL A 713 27.19 -21.29 -37.61
CA VAL A 713 28.20 -21.07 -38.65
C VAL A 713 29.44 -20.41 -38.06
N LYS A 714 29.25 -19.35 -37.26
CA LYS A 714 30.36 -18.63 -36.62
C LYS A 714 31.22 -19.53 -35.73
N ALA A 715 30.58 -20.46 -35.02
CA ALA A 715 31.23 -21.32 -34.03
C ALA A 715 31.85 -22.60 -34.63
N ASN A 716 31.26 -23.16 -35.68
CA ASN A 716 31.57 -24.53 -36.12
C ASN A 716 32.17 -24.62 -37.53
N VAL A 717 32.04 -23.58 -38.36
CA VAL A 717 32.60 -23.57 -39.72
C VAL A 717 34.00 -22.98 -39.69
N GLU A 718 34.94 -23.57 -40.44
CA GLU A 718 36.27 -22.99 -40.64
C GLU A 718 36.15 -21.58 -41.23
N ASP A 719 36.85 -20.62 -40.64
CA ASP A 719 36.71 -19.20 -40.97
C ASP A 719 35.27 -18.65 -40.83
N GLY A 720 34.41 -19.29 -40.02
CA GLY A 720 32.98 -18.98 -39.88
C GLY A 720 32.68 -17.50 -39.68
N ALA A 721 33.49 -16.79 -38.88
CA ALA A 721 33.36 -15.35 -38.67
C ALA A 721 33.48 -14.50 -39.95
N LYS A 722 34.15 -14.98 -41.00
CA LYS A 722 34.25 -14.29 -42.31
C LYS A 722 32.96 -14.40 -43.11
N TYR A 723 32.18 -15.47 -42.94
CA TYR A 723 30.87 -15.63 -43.57
C TYR A 723 29.78 -14.79 -42.91
N VAL A 724 30.00 -14.33 -41.67
CA VAL A 724 29.03 -13.56 -40.90
C VAL A 724 29.21 -12.06 -41.14
N SER A 725 28.09 -11.36 -41.36
CA SER A 725 28.08 -9.90 -41.55
C SER A 725 28.66 -9.17 -40.33
N SER A 726 29.13 -7.94 -40.53
CA SER A 726 29.62 -7.11 -39.42
C SER A 726 28.60 -6.84 -38.32
N TYR A 727 27.31 -6.98 -38.62
CA TYR A 727 26.21 -6.87 -37.65
C TYR A 727 25.95 -8.15 -36.87
N GLY A 728 26.55 -9.28 -37.25
CA GLY A 728 26.45 -10.55 -36.53
C GLY A 728 25.13 -11.30 -36.72
N ASN A 729 24.28 -10.89 -37.66
CA ASN A 729 22.89 -11.36 -37.78
C ASN A 729 22.54 -11.94 -39.16
N ASN A 730 23.52 -11.99 -40.06
CA ASN A 730 23.41 -12.60 -41.37
C ASN A 730 24.66 -13.43 -41.62
N ASP A 731 24.52 -14.64 -42.15
CA ASP A 731 25.63 -15.44 -42.66
C ASP A 731 25.44 -15.71 -44.15
N TYR A 732 26.56 -15.79 -44.86
CA TYR A 732 26.61 -16.12 -46.28
C TYR A 732 27.26 -17.50 -46.52
N TYR A 733 27.28 -18.36 -45.49
CA TYR A 733 27.65 -19.77 -45.62
C TYR A 733 26.43 -20.61 -46.01
N SER A 734 25.33 -20.42 -45.30
CA SER A 734 23.98 -20.96 -45.57
C SER A 734 23.06 -19.91 -46.20
N GLY A 735 23.35 -18.62 -46.00
CA GLY A 735 22.50 -17.52 -46.42
C GLY A 735 21.51 -17.05 -45.34
N ALA A 736 21.54 -17.58 -44.12
CA ALA A 736 20.57 -17.20 -43.10
C ALA A 736 20.67 -15.72 -42.72
N SER A 737 19.50 -15.09 -42.59
CA SER A 737 19.36 -13.67 -42.25
C SER A 737 18.34 -13.52 -41.13
N ALA A 738 18.82 -13.45 -39.89
CA ALA A 738 17.98 -13.18 -38.73
C ALA A 738 17.30 -11.81 -38.83
N TYR A 739 17.98 -10.84 -39.46
CA TYR A 739 17.43 -9.51 -39.65
C TYR A 739 16.25 -9.48 -40.63
N GLN A 740 16.33 -10.22 -41.74
CA GLN A 740 15.30 -10.22 -42.78
C GLN A 740 14.31 -11.38 -42.65
N GLY A 741 14.55 -12.33 -41.74
CA GLY A 741 13.72 -13.51 -41.57
C GLY A 741 13.72 -14.45 -42.78
N ASN A 742 14.82 -14.53 -43.54
CA ASN A 742 14.89 -15.32 -44.77
C ASN A 742 16.29 -15.90 -45.03
N LEU A 743 16.42 -16.68 -46.10
CA LEU A 743 17.70 -17.09 -46.67
C LEU A 743 18.07 -16.17 -47.85
N ASP A 744 19.14 -15.40 -47.74
CA ASP A 744 19.69 -14.56 -48.82
C ASP A 744 20.60 -15.39 -49.73
N TRP A 745 20.02 -15.89 -50.82
CA TRP A 745 20.71 -16.72 -51.82
C TRP A 745 21.14 -15.93 -53.05
N ARG A 746 21.51 -14.66 -52.87
CA ARG A 746 22.12 -13.87 -53.96
C ARG A 746 23.62 -14.18 -54.06
N PRO A 747 24.11 -14.76 -55.16
CA PRO A 747 25.52 -15.13 -55.30
C PRO A 747 26.48 -13.94 -55.16
N ASN A 748 26.07 -12.76 -55.63
CA ASN A 748 26.86 -11.54 -55.48
C ASN A 748 27.06 -11.13 -54.02
N SER A 749 26.01 -11.20 -53.20
CA SER A 749 26.12 -10.88 -51.76
C SER A 749 27.07 -11.85 -51.04
N ALA A 750 27.02 -13.14 -51.40
CA ALA A 750 27.92 -14.14 -50.81
C ALA A 750 29.40 -13.87 -51.16
N ARG A 751 29.68 -13.50 -52.42
CA ARG A 751 31.03 -13.09 -52.85
C ARG A 751 31.50 -11.80 -52.18
N GLU A 752 30.60 -10.82 -52.03
CA GLU A 752 30.91 -9.57 -51.33
C GLU A 752 31.28 -9.81 -49.87
N GLN A 753 30.61 -10.77 -49.21
CA GLN A 753 30.92 -11.13 -47.85
C GLN A 753 32.26 -11.88 -47.72
N TYR A 754 32.48 -12.93 -48.52
CA TYR A 754 33.72 -13.73 -48.45
C TYR A 754 34.18 -14.26 -49.81
N ALA A 755 34.83 -13.39 -50.61
CA ALA A 755 35.24 -13.70 -51.98
C ALA A 755 36.07 -14.99 -52.14
N ALA A 756 37.03 -15.24 -51.23
CA ALA A 756 37.92 -16.40 -51.33
C ALA A 756 37.18 -17.75 -51.17
N ALA A 757 36.08 -17.78 -50.41
CA ALA A 757 35.29 -19.00 -50.22
C ALA A 757 34.54 -19.46 -51.49
N PHE A 758 34.37 -18.56 -52.47
CA PHE A 758 33.59 -18.80 -53.68
C PHE A 758 34.43 -18.60 -54.96
N GLU A 759 35.76 -18.59 -54.83
CA GLU A 759 36.67 -18.39 -55.96
C GLU A 759 36.50 -19.52 -56.99
N GLY A 760 36.36 -19.13 -58.27
CA GLY A 760 36.16 -20.08 -59.36
C GLY A 760 34.74 -20.66 -59.49
N MET A 761 33.80 -20.31 -58.60
CA MET A 761 32.41 -20.78 -58.67
C MET A 761 31.52 -19.82 -59.48
N ASN A 762 30.73 -20.37 -60.40
CA ASN A 762 29.65 -19.65 -61.06
C ASN A 762 28.42 -19.49 -60.12
N ASP A 763 27.44 -18.69 -60.53
CA ASP A 763 26.25 -18.37 -59.70
C ASP A 763 25.40 -19.61 -59.35
N GLU A 764 25.28 -20.56 -60.27
CA GLU A 764 24.55 -21.81 -60.06
C GLU A 764 25.26 -22.70 -59.03
N GLN A 765 26.59 -22.78 -59.10
CA GLN A 765 27.43 -23.52 -58.16
C GLN A 765 27.36 -22.92 -56.75
N ILE A 766 27.37 -21.59 -56.64
CA ILE A 766 27.21 -20.91 -55.34
C ILE A 766 25.82 -21.20 -54.76
N THR A 767 24.77 -21.11 -55.56
CA THR A 767 23.40 -21.36 -55.08
C THR A 767 23.19 -22.82 -54.66
N ALA A 768 23.76 -23.78 -55.41
CA ALA A 768 23.75 -25.19 -55.04
C ALA A 768 24.50 -25.45 -53.72
N LEU A 769 25.64 -24.78 -53.52
CA LEU A 769 26.42 -24.87 -52.29
C LEU A 769 25.69 -24.26 -51.08
N LEU A 770 25.04 -23.10 -51.26
CA LEU A 770 24.20 -22.49 -50.22
C LEU A 770 23.04 -23.43 -49.82
N LYS A 771 22.43 -24.13 -50.79
CA LYS A 771 21.40 -25.15 -50.51
C LYS A 771 21.93 -26.30 -49.67
N GLU A 772 23.05 -26.89 -50.05
CA GLU A 772 23.69 -27.99 -49.31
C GLU A 772 24.01 -27.57 -47.87
N ARG A 773 24.62 -26.39 -47.70
CA ARG A 773 24.99 -25.83 -46.40
C ARG A 773 23.77 -25.41 -45.57
N THR A 774 22.69 -24.95 -46.20
CA THR A 774 21.42 -24.69 -45.50
C THR A 774 20.88 -25.98 -44.90
N ILE A 775 20.91 -27.09 -45.66
CA ILE A 775 20.41 -28.39 -45.19
C ILE A 775 21.24 -28.87 -43.99
N GLU A 776 22.56 -28.76 -44.06
CA GLU A 776 23.49 -29.08 -42.97
C GLU A 776 23.20 -28.23 -41.72
N VAL A 777 23.26 -26.90 -41.86
CA VAL A 777 23.16 -25.95 -40.74
C VAL A 777 21.80 -26.06 -40.05
N LEU A 778 20.70 -26.13 -40.82
CA LEU A 778 19.37 -26.29 -40.22
C LEU A 778 19.20 -27.63 -39.51
N GLY A 779 19.85 -28.71 -39.97
CA GLY A 779 19.87 -29.98 -39.25
C GLY A 779 20.48 -29.84 -37.85
N HIS A 780 21.60 -29.13 -37.73
CA HIS A 780 22.21 -28.85 -36.42
C HIS A 780 21.40 -27.89 -35.56
N VAL A 781 20.80 -26.86 -36.17
CA VAL A 781 19.91 -25.93 -35.46
C VAL A 781 18.67 -26.65 -34.95
N LEU A 782 18.11 -27.62 -35.70
CA LEU A 782 17.05 -28.48 -35.21
C LEU A 782 17.49 -29.28 -33.99
N THR A 783 18.66 -29.92 -34.01
CA THR A 783 19.21 -30.61 -32.82
C THR A 783 19.36 -29.67 -31.62
N GLN A 784 19.76 -28.41 -31.84
CA GLN A 784 19.91 -27.41 -30.78
C GLN A 784 18.57 -26.94 -30.21
N LEU A 785 17.59 -26.66 -31.08
CA LEU A 785 16.33 -26.04 -30.71
C LEU A 785 15.24 -27.05 -30.35
N HIS A 786 15.41 -28.33 -30.72
CA HIS A 786 14.47 -29.42 -30.45
C HIS A 786 15.13 -30.63 -29.78
N PRO A 787 15.74 -30.47 -28.60
CA PRO A 787 16.31 -31.58 -27.84
C PRO A 787 15.24 -32.62 -27.41
N GLU A 788 13.96 -32.25 -27.44
CA GLU A 788 12.83 -33.11 -27.13
C GLU A 788 12.45 -34.09 -28.26
N ALA A 789 12.93 -33.88 -29.49
CA ALA A 789 12.54 -34.68 -30.64
C ALA A 789 12.99 -36.14 -30.49
N LYS A 790 12.05 -37.09 -30.60
CA LYS A 790 12.30 -38.53 -30.48
C LYS A 790 11.51 -39.34 -31.50
N PRO A 791 12.03 -40.47 -32.00
CA PRO A 791 11.26 -41.38 -32.83
C PRO A 791 10.05 -41.95 -32.07
N VAL A 792 8.93 -42.13 -32.77
CA VAL A 792 7.73 -42.79 -32.24
C VAL A 792 7.48 -44.07 -33.02
N GLU A 793 7.29 -45.18 -32.32
CA GLU A 793 7.05 -46.48 -32.98
C GLU A 793 5.78 -46.41 -33.85
N GLY A 794 5.93 -46.75 -35.13
CA GLY A 794 4.81 -46.77 -36.09
C GLY A 794 4.43 -45.41 -36.69
N VAL A 795 5.16 -44.35 -36.36
CA VAL A 795 4.98 -43.00 -36.93
C VAL A 795 6.30 -42.50 -37.50
N GLU A 796 6.25 -41.95 -38.72
CA GLU A 796 7.37 -41.18 -39.24
C GLU A 796 7.26 -39.76 -38.72
N VAL A 797 8.06 -39.43 -37.70
CA VAL A 797 8.06 -38.10 -37.08
C VAL A 797 8.79 -37.11 -37.97
N LEU A 798 8.07 -36.13 -38.49
CA LEU A 798 8.57 -35.16 -39.46
C LEU A 798 8.61 -33.73 -38.90
N TYR A 799 9.70 -33.03 -39.21
CA TYR A 799 9.88 -31.60 -38.98
C TYR A 799 9.87 -30.88 -40.32
N ASN A 800 8.77 -30.19 -40.60
CA ASN A 800 8.56 -29.45 -41.84
C ASN A 800 8.88 -27.97 -41.62
N ILE A 801 10.05 -27.50 -42.09
CA ILE A 801 10.47 -26.10 -41.98
C ILE A 801 10.10 -25.34 -43.25
N GLN A 802 9.10 -24.47 -43.16
CA GLN A 802 8.72 -23.56 -44.23
C GLN A 802 9.51 -22.26 -44.12
N LEU A 803 10.25 -21.89 -45.16
CA LEU A 803 11.12 -20.71 -45.16
C LEU A 803 11.12 -19.96 -46.50
N GLY A 804 11.55 -18.69 -46.44
CA GLY A 804 11.68 -17.82 -47.62
C GLY A 804 13.10 -17.80 -48.18
N ILE A 805 13.23 -17.96 -49.51
CA ILE A 805 14.49 -17.79 -50.23
C ILE A 805 14.46 -16.50 -51.02
N TYR A 806 15.36 -15.59 -50.69
CA TYR A 806 15.51 -14.29 -51.32
C TYR A 806 16.63 -14.33 -52.37
N THR A 807 16.26 -14.13 -53.64
CA THR A 807 17.20 -14.10 -54.78
C THR A 807 17.32 -12.71 -55.40
N GLY A 808 16.85 -11.66 -54.71
CA GLY A 808 16.76 -10.29 -55.22
C GLY A 808 15.33 -9.80 -55.45
N THR A 809 14.35 -10.70 -55.42
CA THR A 809 12.91 -10.39 -55.52
C THR A 809 12.27 -10.41 -54.14
N SER A 810 11.51 -9.38 -53.79
CA SER A 810 10.82 -9.31 -52.49
C SER A 810 9.88 -10.49 -52.28
N ILE A 811 9.94 -11.09 -51.10
CA ILE A 811 9.09 -12.20 -50.66
C ILE A 811 8.38 -11.81 -49.36
N ALA A 812 7.12 -12.24 -49.21
CA ALA A 812 6.29 -11.94 -48.03
C ALA A 812 5.75 -13.21 -47.34
N ALA A 813 6.02 -14.39 -47.92
CA ALA A 813 5.60 -15.69 -47.39
C ALA A 813 6.71 -16.71 -47.66
N PRO A 814 6.76 -17.82 -46.91
CA PRO A 814 7.60 -18.96 -47.22
C PRO A 814 7.46 -19.38 -48.69
N THR A 815 8.58 -19.76 -49.29
CA THR A 815 8.67 -20.16 -50.70
C THR A 815 9.05 -21.62 -50.86
N HIS A 816 9.59 -22.23 -49.80
CA HIS A 816 10.13 -23.58 -49.81
C HIS A 816 9.88 -24.25 -48.47
N GLN A 817 9.89 -25.58 -48.48
CA GLN A 817 9.81 -26.43 -47.30
C GLN A 817 10.99 -27.39 -47.27
N LEU A 818 11.68 -27.46 -46.14
CA LEU A 818 12.64 -28.51 -45.84
C LEU A 818 11.99 -29.50 -44.88
N THR A 819 12.09 -30.78 -45.20
CA THR A 819 11.56 -31.86 -44.37
C THR A 819 12.70 -32.64 -43.77
N TYR A 820 12.69 -32.79 -42.45
CA TYR A 820 13.61 -33.66 -41.71
C TYR A 820 12.83 -34.73 -40.97
N LYS A 821 13.37 -35.94 -40.92
CA LYS A 821 12.85 -37.08 -40.17
C LYS A 821 13.63 -37.26 -38.89
N VAL A 822 12.95 -37.49 -37.78
CA VAL A 822 13.61 -37.85 -36.53
C VAL A 822 14.00 -39.32 -36.57
N ILE A 823 15.30 -39.62 -36.43
CA ILE A 823 15.86 -40.97 -36.53
C ILE A 823 16.47 -41.48 -35.21
N GLY A 824 16.67 -40.58 -34.25
CA GLY A 824 17.20 -40.82 -32.92
C GLY A 824 16.89 -39.64 -32.00
N ASP A 825 17.36 -39.68 -30.75
CA ASP A 825 17.12 -38.60 -29.79
C ASP A 825 17.81 -37.31 -30.27
N ALA A 826 17.01 -36.30 -30.61
CA ALA A 826 17.44 -35.04 -31.23
C ALA A 826 18.29 -35.23 -32.52
N GLU A 827 18.15 -36.37 -33.20
CA GLU A 827 18.86 -36.70 -34.43
C GLU A 827 17.91 -36.61 -35.63
N PHE A 828 18.30 -35.78 -36.61
CA PHE A 828 17.48 -35.44 -37.76
C PHE A 828 18.15 -35.89 -39.07
N GLU A 829 17.43 -36.64 -39.88
CA GLU A 829 17.81 -37.02 -41.25
C GLU A 829 17.04 -36.16 -42.26
N PHE A 830 17.75 -35.52 -43.19
CA PHE A 830 17.11 -34.76 -44.25
C PHE A 830 16.32 -35.66 -45.20
N VAL A 831 15.08 -35.26 -45.53
CA VAL A 831 14.17 -36.01 -46.41
C VAL A 831 13.97 -35.31 -47.75
N SER A 832 13.54 -34.04 -47.72
CA SER A 832 13.18 -33.31 -48.94
C SER A 832 13.39 -31.81 -48.82
N PHE A 833 13.54 -31.17 -49.99
CA PHE A 833 13.59 -29.72 -50.14
C PHE A 833 12.68 -29.37 -51.31
N ASP A 834 11.49 -28.89 -50.98
CA ASP A 834 10.39 -28.71 -51.91
C ASP A 834 10.04 -27.23 -52.07
N THR A 835 9.51 -26.86 -53.23
CA THR A 835 8.92 -25.53 -53.46
C THR A 835 7.48 -25.54 -52.97
N LEU A 836 7.04 -24.48 -52.28
CA LEU A 836 5.68 -24.31 -51.76
C LEU A 836 4.72 -23.67 -52.75
#